data_AF-A0A0M9G3N1-F1
#
_entry.id   AF-A0A0M9G3N1-F1
#
_cell.length_a   1.000
_cell.length_b   1.000
_cell.length_c   1.000
_cell.angle_alpha   90.00
_cell.angle_beta   90.00
_cell.angle_gamma   90.00
#
_symmetry.space_group_name_H-M   'P 1'
#
loop_
_entity.id
_entity.type
_entity.pdbx_description
1 polymer ?
#
loop_
_entity_poly.entity_id
_entity_poly.type
_entity_poly.pdbx_seq_one_letter_code
_entity_poly.pdbx_strand_id
1 'polypeptide(L)'
;MSEPVKQTASVSDTLFTTLERDFNEAMSALEGEESLGHFRLEYEKLYRALKKSHTSEKQIVAQCQQLTQELLSNAAKMQAAVKLSQGDHSTIEALKKEIEKAWRTVDVANEKDHRAREMVQTLKQEIQSLQSMIHDGTNVSTDTTSTLEQLKLDNKRLLVEGEEMSKQVDTYSKEIAELTTSLTARKAATEADELEKKQLAQRLELVRQEYNRERNARERAEYQCRELLLTLKARQKALQDRKERLNAVEAAVTSQQTELEDLQRRKTTLQQQLDTADNQLYHTRQSYNDSVDTTTALNARLQQLEKQNTATEKKVVEAREECVRVSRIEERDFREFDRLKQQIDSIRRDEENLSYQEETVRKRIAAVQREKTNLKEAMELLNRECVLLEKKGAKEVSLQADTLKLVKNETDHQAELEESIAQETEVGRRLKETLQRLEKERENCVAEVSQVSGQFNGAAEELKIAAVQVDEAQRKLEESERRLTQQQAKYEQVRAERNQLSKRLVDAQDEIVECRQRVKVADHQVQQFKEELALKTRKCQTDTSQYKVLKERLTKARQLVNDSTAGFDATKREGERIGQDIKQLVKVVQECDTNLSTQQHEFLKMSNERDTLAAQLIRRNDELGLLYEQLRLLQATVNDGEAAYRDRLDDLRLLNLKSNEIQHQSVLAQVRGRVVAATKDRLKEKQRDVLLEQARVAALAEELENSQNGSRWRRVGGTEPTMAELESKMKVLQRHLLTKSEECMKQEMALEEKQRLVLELQAMSSRQHGPEVAQQLNVYQKDLQKKHAQMKQKASEINMTATQTAELRYEVARLRRELEEMRQKYYDMKVKNDALLASATENTV
;
A
#
# COMPACT_ATOMS: atom_id res chain seq x y z
N MET A 1 -2.28 -93.09 1.11
CA MET A 1 -2.51 -94.53 0.87
C MET A 1 -2.80 -95.16 2.21
N SER A 2 -4.07 -95.39 2.49
CA SER A 2 -4.59 -96.02 3.70
C SER A 2 -5.63 -97.04 3.25
N GLU A 3 -5.73 -98.18 3.94
CA GLU A 3 -6.43 -99.37 3.46
C GLU A 3 -7.93 -99.12 3.15
N PRO A 4 -8.51 -99.85 2.17
CA PRO A 4 -9.92 -99.71 1.86
C PRO A 4 -10.77 -100.27 3.01
N VAL A 5 -11.54 -99.40 3.65
CA VAL A 5 -12.57 -99.81 4.62
C VAL A 5 -13.53 -100.76 3.93
N LYS A 6 -13.70 -101.96 4.48
CA LYS A 6 -14.61 -103.00 3.98
C LYS A 6 -16.01 -102.41 3.78
N GLN A 7 -16.59 -102.63 2.60
CA GLN A 7 -18.01 -102.36 2.35
C GLN A 7 -18.85 -103.21 3.30
N THR A 8 -19.44 -102.56 4.30
CA THR A 8 -20.53 -103.15 5.09
C THR A 8 -21.76 -103.28 4.20
N ALA A 9 -22.44 -104.44 4.28
CA ALA A 9 -23.39 -104.88 3.28
C ALA A 9 -24.59 -103.92 3.12
N SER A 10 -24.74 -103.35 1.92
CA SER A 10 -26.01 -102.80 1.45
C SER A 10 -26.89 -103.92 0.89
N VAL A 11 -28.20 -103.85 1.13
CA VAL A 11 -29.15 -104.79 0.52
C VAL A 11 -29.24 -104.47 -0.96
N SER A 12 -28.88 -105.42 -1.83
CA SER A 12 -28.98 -105.19 -3.27
C SER A 12 -30.43 -105.00 -3.70
N ASP A 13 -30.67 -104.19 -4.72
CA ASP A 13 -32.03 -103.96 -5.22
C ASP A 13 -32.71 -105.25 -5.71
N THR A 14 -31.93 -106.24 -6.13
CA THR A 14 -32.41 -107.60 -6.44
C THR A 14 -32.91 -108.34 -5.19
N LEU A 15 -32.29 -108.16 -4.03
CA LEU A 15 -32.74 -108.75 -2.76
C LEU A 15 -33.97 -108.03 -2.19
N PHE A 16 -34.04 -106.70 -2.31
CA PHE A 16 -35.23 -105.96 -1.88
C PHE A 16 -36.46 -106.32 -2.72
N THR A 17 -36.29 -106.47 -4.04
CA THR A 17 -37.39 -106.85 -4.95
C THR A 17 -37.85 -108.30 -4.76
N THR A 18 -36.96 -109.24 -4.40
CA THR A 18 -37.40 -110.56 -3.94
C THR A 18 -38.16 -110.49 -2.62
N LEU A 19 -37.70 -109.72 -1.63
CA LEU A 19 -38.39 -109.56 -0.35
C LEU A 19 -39.77 -108.87 -0.49
N GLU A 20 -39.92 -107.94 -1.43
CA GLU A 20 -41.21 -107.31 -1.77
C GLU A 20 -42.18 -108.30 -2.44
N ARG A 21 -41.67 -109.21 -3.29
CA ARG A 21 -42.48 -110.30 -3.85
C ARG A 21 -42.88 -111.32 -2.77
N ASP A 22 -41.92 -111.80 -1.98
CA ASP A 22 -42.16 -112.81 -0.94
C ASP A 22 -43.09 -112.25 0.16
N PHE A 23 -43.04 -110.94 0.45
CA PHE A 23 -44.03 -110.24 1.28
C PHE A 23 -45.44 -110.31 0.68
N ASN A 24 -45.60 -110.01 -0.61
CA ASN A 24 -46.91 -110.05 -1.27
C ASN A 24 -47.47 -111.49 -1.33
N GLU A 25 -46.61 -112.50 -1.55
CA GLU A 25 -46.97 -113.92 -1.49
C GLU A 25 -47.43 -114.32 -0.08
N ALA A 26 -46.71 -113.90 0.97
CA ALA A 26 -47.11 -114.15 2.37
C ALA A 26 -48.41 -113.43 2.76
N MET A 27 -48.62 -112.19 2.32
CA MET A 27 -49.85 -111.43 2.59
C MET A 27 -51.07 -112.07 1.91
N SER A 28 -50.90 -112.64 0.72
CA SER A 28 -51.92 -113.40 -0.01
C SER A 28 -52.20 -114.76 0.67
N ALA A 29 -51.18 -115.46 1.14
CA ALA A 29 -51.36 -116.70 1.91
C ALA A 29 -52.06 -116.47 3.27
N LEU A 30 -51.92 -115.28 3.85
CA LEU A 30 -52.61 -114.82 5.06
C LEU A 30 -53.99 -114.17 4.76
N GLU A 31 -54.53 -114.33 3.54
CA GLU A 31 -55.78 -113.72 3.10
C GLU A 31 -56.95 -114.73 3.19
N GLY A 32 -57.54 -114.85 4.38
CA GLY A 32 -58.71 -115.70 4.61
C GLY A 32 -58.90 -116.20 6.05
N GLU A 33 -57.83 -116.24 6.86
CA GLU A 33 -57.89 -116.68 8.27
C GLU A 33 -57.88 -115.50 9.25
N GLU A 34 -59.03 -115.20 9.87
CA GLU A 34 -59.17 -114.10 10.84
C GLU A 34 -58.26 -114.25 12.07
N SER A 35 -57.97 -115.49 12.49
CA SER A 35 -57.09 -115.80 13.62
C SER A 35 -55.64 -115.32 13.43
N LEU A 36 -55.18 -115.17 12.18
CA LEU A 36 -53.83 -114.72 11.84
C LEU A 36 -53.75 -113.22 11.51
N GLY A 37 -54.87 -112.48 11.58
CA GLY A 37 -54.94 -111.06 11.26
C GLY A 37 -53.96 -110.17 12.07
N HIS A 38 -53.63 -110.55 13.30
CA HIS A 38 -52.62 -109.84 14.09
C HIS A 38 -51.21 -109.99 13.51
N PHE A 39 -50.83 -111.20 13.06
CA PHE A 39 -49.54 -111.43 12.41
C PHE A 39 -49.45 -110.71 11.07
N ARG A 40 -50.54 -110.68 10.28
CA ARG A 40 -50.63 -109.89 9.04
C ARG A 40 -50.35 -108.40 9.29
N LEU A 41 -50.93 -107.83 10.36
CA LEU A 41 -50.70 -106.44 10.77
C LEU A 41 -49.26 -106.15 11.22
N GLU A 42 -48.63 -107.03 12.00
CA GLU A 42 -47.23 -106.85 12.41
C GLU A 42 -46.25 -107.07 11.25
N TYR A 43 -46.53 -108.02 10.36
CA TYR A 43 -45.72 -108.26 9.15
C TYR A 43 -45.79 -107.08 8.18
N GLU A 44 -46.98 -106.48 8.00
CA GLU A 44 -47.13 -105.26 7.21
C GLU A 44 -46.41 -104.05 7.84
N LYS A 45 -46.43 -103.89 9.16
CA LYS A 45 -45.63 -102.85 9.85
C LYS A 45 -44.13 -103.05 9.63
N LEU A 46 -43.64 -104.28 9.76
CA LEU A 46 -42.24 -104.64 9.50
C LEU A 46 -41.84 -104.34 8.04
N TYR A 47 -42.68 -104.72 7.07
CA TYR A 47 -42.41 -104.44 5.66
C TYR A 47 -42.43 -102.94 5.35
N ARG A 48 -43.39 -102.16 5.89
CA ARG A 48 -43.39 -100.69 5.76
C ARG A 48 -42.14 -100.06 6.38
N ALA A 49 -41.66 -100.57 7.52
CA ALA A 49 -40.43 -100.10 8.15
C ALA A 49 -39.19 -100.43 7.30
N LEU A 50 -39.09 -101.65 6.76
CA LEU A 50 -38.03 -102.09 5.86
C LEU A 50 -38.02 -101.26 4.57
N LYS A 51 -39.17 -101.05 3.93
CA LYS A 51 -39.32 -100.22 2.73
C LYS A 51 -38.90 -98.78 2.98
N LYS A 52 -39.32 -98.20 4.12
CA LYS A 52 -38.89 -96.87 4.53
C LYS A 52 -37.36 -96.81 4.73
N SER A 53 -36.78 -97.79 5.41
CA SER A 53 -35.33 -97.92 5.62
C SER A 53 -34.58 -97.97 4.28
N HIS A 54 -35.00 -98.83 3.34
CA HIS A 54 -34.40 -98.96 2.01
C HIS A 54 -34.49 -97.65 1.21
N THR A 55 -35.63 -96.94 1.27
CA THR A 55 -35.75 -95.63 0.61
C THR A 55 -34.85 -94.56 1.22
N SER A 56 -34.67 -94.53 2.55
CA SER A 56 -33.72 -93.62 3.19
C SER A 56 -32.27 -94.01 2.90
N GLU A 57 -31.93 -95.30 2.85
CA GLU A 57 -30.60 -95.78 2.48
C GLU A 57 -30.26 -95.34 1.04
N LYS A 58 -31.17 -95.52 0.09
CA LYS A 58 -31.00 -95.01 -1.29
C LYS A 58 -30.78 -93.50 -1.35
N GLN A 59 -31.54 -92.72 -0.58
CA GLN A 59 -31.38 -91.26 -0.54
C GLN A 59 -30.01 -90.87 0.04
N ILE A 60 -29.56 -91.53 1.11
CA ILE A 60 -28.24 -91.30 1.71
C ILE A 60 -27.13 -91.72 0.73
N VAL A 61 -27.25 -92.87 0.07
CA VAL A 61 -26.27 -93.32 -0.95
C VAL A 61 -26.20 -92.34 -2.12
N ALA A 62 -27.34 -91.82 -2.60
CA ALA A 62 -27.37 -90.81 -3.65
C ALA A 62 -26.72 -89.48 -3.21
N GLN A 63 -26.97 -89.03 -1.97
CA GLN A 63 -26.31 -87.86 -1.39
C GLN A 63 -24.80 -88.08 -1.23
N CYS A 64 -24.37 -89.25 -0.75
CA CYS A 64 -22.96 -89.62 -0.68
C CYS A 64 -22.29 -89.64 -2.06
N GLN A 65 -22.98 -90.14 -3.10
CA GLN A 65 -22.50 -90.09 -4.48
C GLN A 65 -22.37 -88.66 -5.01
N GLN A 66 -23.37 -87.80 -4.76
CA GLN A 66 -23.31 -86.37 -5.11
C GLN A 66 -22.16 -85.66 -4.40
N LEU A 67 -22.04 -85.79 -3.08
CA LEU A 67 -20.93 -85.24 -2.29
C LEU A 67 -19.56 -85.77 -2.74
N THR A 68 -19.48 -87.03 -3.18
CA THR A 68 -18.25 -87.62 -3.74
C THR A 68 -17.93 -87.02 -5.12
N GLN A 69 -18.93 -86.80 -5.97
CA GLN A 69 -18.75 -86.10 -7.26
C GLN A 69 -18.34 -84.63 -7.07
N GLU A 70 -18.91 -83.94 -6.07
CA GLU A 70 -18.51 -82.57 -5.71
C GLU A 70 -17.09 -82.51 -5.16
N LEU A 71 -16.70 -83.47 -4.30
CA LEU A 71 -15.32 -83.62 -3.81
C LEU A 71 -14.35 -83.87 -4.96
N LEU A 72 -14.68 -84.76 -5.90
CA LEU A 72 -13.87 -85.03 -7.09
C LEU A 72 -13.80 -83.79 -8.02
N SER A 73 -14.90 -83.08 -8.21
CA SER A 73 -14.95 -81.82 -8.98
C SER A 73 -14.08 -80.74 -8.34
N ASN A 74 -14.15 -80.57 -7.02
CA ASN A 74 -13.36 -79.58 -6.30
C ASN A 74 -11.88 -79.99 -6.21
N ALA A 75 -11.56 -81.28 -6.09
CA ALA A 75 -10.20 -81.79 -6.21
C ALA A 75 -9.63 -81.56 -7.62
N ALA A 76 -10.42 -81.75 -8.68
CA ALA A 76 -10.03 -81.45 -10.06
C ALA A 76 -9.80 -79.95 -10.29
N LYS A 77 -10.69 -79.08 -9.77
CA LYS A 77 -10.48 -77.62 -9.79
C LYS A 77 -9.23 -77.20 -9.01
N MET A 78 -8.98 -77.83 -7.86
CA MET A 78 -7.78 -77.57 -7.04
C MET A 78 -6.50 -78.01 -7.78
N GLN A 79 -6.50 -79.18 -8.42
CA GLN A 79 -5.39 -79.61 -9.28
C GLN A 79 -5.22 -78.69 -10.50
N ALA A 80 -6.30 -78.19 -11.10
CA ALA A 80 -6.22 -77.22 -12.19
C ALA A 80 -5.62 -75.89 -11.73
N ALA A 81 -6.01 -75.39 -10.56
CA ALA A 81 -5.42 -74.19 -9.95
C ALA A 81 -3.93 -74.38 -9.60
N VAL A 82 -3.54 -75.55 -9.08
CA VAL A 82 -2.13 -75.89 -8.83
C VAL A 82 -1.34 -75.98 -10.14
N LYS A 83 -1.90 -76.58 -11.20
CA LYS A 83 -1.26 -76.61 -12.53
C LYS A 83 -1.13 -75.24 -13.16
N LEU A 84 -2.13 -74.37 -13.02
CA LEU A 84 -2.05 -72.96 -13.45
C LEU A 84 -0.94 -72.24 -12.69
N SER A 85 -0.90 -72.35 -11.36
CA SER A 85 0.16 -71.75 -10.53
C SER A 85 1.56 -72.28 -10.87
N GLN A 86 1.70 -73.56 -11.25
CA GLN A 86 2.96 -74.12 -11.77
C GLN A 86 3.31 -73.57 -13.17
N GLY A 87 2.31 -73.35 -14.03
CA GLY A 87 2.45 -72.66 -15.31
C GLY A 87 2.92 -71.22 -15.13
N ASP A 88 2.29 -70.47 -14.23
CA ASP A 88 2.67 -69.11 -13.84
C ASP A 88 4.10 -69.09 -13.28
N HIS A 89 4.48 -70.07 -12.45
CA HIS A 89 5.85 -70.17 -11.96
C HIS A 89 6.87 -70.41 -13.09
N SER A 90 6.57 -71.30 -14.04
CA SER A 90 7.46 -71.58 -15.17
C SER A 90 7.55 -70.43 -16.18
N THR A 91 6.48 -69.66 -16.39
CA THR A 91 6.52 -68.43 -17.20
C THR A 91 7.28 -67.31 -16.48
N ILE A 92 7.14 -67.16 -15.15
CA ILE A 92 7.96 -66.25 -14.36
C ILE A 92 9.45 -66.63 -14.42
N GLU A 93 9.80 -67.91 -14.37
CA GLU A 93 11.18 -68.36 -14.57
C GLU A 93 11.70 -68.13 -15.99
N ALA A 94 10.85 -68.32 -17.02
CA ALA A 94 11.19 -68.03 -18.40
C ALA A 94 11.48 -66.53 -18.60
N LEU A 95 10.60 -65.65 -18.10
CA LEU A 95 10.77 -64.20 -18.13
C LEU A 95 12.00 -63.75 -17.34
N LYS A 96 12.31 -64.36 -16.18
CA LYS A 96 13.57 -64.12 -15.45
C LYS A 96 14.80 -64.50 -16.30
N LYS A 97 14.77 -65.65 -16.97
CA LYS A 97 15.84 -66.08 -17.89
C LYS A 97 15.95 -65.19 -19.13
N GLU A 98 14.85 -64.60 -19.60
CA GLU A 98 14.86 -63.61 -20.68
C GLU A 98 15.43 -62.27 -20.23
N ILE A 99 15.13 -61.82 -19.01
CA ILE A 99 15.78 -60.67 -18.38
C ILE A 99 17.28 -60.92 -18.22
N GLU A 100 17.70 -62.09 -17.70
CA GLU A 100 19.13 -62.45 -17.62
C GLU A 100 19.81 -62.49 -19.00
N LYS A 101 19.12 -62.99 -20.04
CA LYS A 101 19.63 -62.94 -21.42
C LYS A 101 19.75 -61.50 -21.92
N ALA A 102 18.76 -60.65 -21.67
CA ALA A 102 18.77 -59.25 -22.06
C ALA A 102 19.94 -58.51 -21.40
N TRP A 103 20.15 -58.72 -20.09
CA TRP A 103 21.32 -58.21 -19.36
C TRP A 103 22.63 -58.72 -19.97
N ARG A 104 22.78 -60.02 -20.22
CA ARG A 104 23.97 -60.56 -20.92
C ARG A 104 24.16 -59.99 -22.32
N THR A 105 23.08 -59.67 -23.06
CA THR A 105 23.21 -58.98 -24.37
C THR A 105 23.64 -57.53 -24.23
N VAL A 106 23.25 -56.84 -23.16
CA VAL A 106 23.76 -55.49 -22.82
C VAL A 106 25.23 -55.57 -22.41
N ASP A 107 25.62 -56.54 -21.58
CA ASP A 107 27.03 -56.75 -21.20
C ASP A 107 27.89 -57.07 -22.44
N VAL A 108 27.43 -57.95 -23.33
CA VAL A 108 28.11 -58.24 -24.60
C VAL A 108 28.11 -57.03 -25.55
N ALA A 109 27.09 -56.17 -25.54
CA ALA A 109 27.09 -54.93 -26.30
C ALA A 109 28.10 -53.92 -25.73
N ASN A 110 28.21 -53.82 -24.40
CA ASN A 110 29.18 -52.97 -23.71
C ASN A 110 30.61 -53.48 -23.92
N GLU A 111 30.86 -54.80 -23.88
CA GLU A 111 32.16 -55.39 -24.26
C GLU A 111 32.50 -55.11 -25.73
N LYS A 112 31.53 -55.20 -26.64
CA LYS A 112 31.73 -54.88 -28.06
C LYS A 112 32.02 -53.39 -28.27
N ASP A 113 31.33 -52.49 -27.56
CA ASP A 113 31.61 -51.05 -27.61
C ASP A 113 32.97 -50.72 -26.99
N HIS A 114 33.37 -51.42 -25.92
CA HIS A 114 34.72 -51.30 -25.34
C HIS A 114 35.81 -51.74 -26.35
N ARG A 115 35.67 -52.93 -26.94
CA ARG A 115 36.58 -53.42 -27.99
C ARG A 115 36.56 -52.54 -29.25
N ALA A 116 35.42 -51.94 -29.59
CA ALA A 116 35.33 -50.99 -30.70
C ALA A 116 36.07 -49.68 -30.38
N ARG A 117 36.02 -49.19 -29.14
CA ARG A 117 36.82 -48.04 -28.69
C ARG A 117 38.31 -48.33 -28.69
N GLU A 118 38.72 -49.52 -28.22
CA GLU A 118 40.12 -49.98 -28.32
C GLU A 118 40.57 -50.09 -29.78
N MET A 119 39.76 -50.68 -30.66
CA MET A 119 40.06 -50.81 -32.09
C MET A 119 40.07 -49.46 -32.82
N VAL A 120 39.23 -48.50 -32.43
CA VAL A 120 39.32 -47.11 -32.92
C VAL A 120 40.60 -46.43 -32.43
N GLN A 121 41.11 -46.79 -31.25
CA GLN A 121 42.38 -46.29 -30.73
C GLN A 121 43.59 -46.88 -31.49
N THR A 122 43.58 -48.18 -31.82
CA THR A 122 44.62 -48.78 -32.67
C THR A 122 44.54 -48.27 -34.11
N LEU A 123 43.35 -48.17 -34.71
CA LEU A 123 43.17 -47.61 -36.05
C LEU A 123 43.62 -46.15 -36.14
N LYS A 124 43.50 -45.36 -35.07
CA LYS A 124 44.07 -43.99 -35.02
C LYS A 124 45.60 -43.99 -35.02
N GLN A 125 46.24 -44.98 -34.39
CA GLN A 125 47.69 -45.16 -34.43
C GLN A 125 48.15 -45.67 -35.82
N GLU A 126 47.39 -46.56 -36.45
CA GLU A 126 47.64 -47.03 -37.82
C GLU A 126 47.42 -45.93 -38.87
N ILE A 127 46.43 -45.06 -38.71
CA ILE A 127 46.25 -43.91 -39.61
C ILE A 127 47.42 -42.93 -39.49
N GLN A 128 47.97 -42.73 -38.27
CA GLN A 128 49.20 -41.95 -38.11
C GLN A 128 50.42 -42.61 -38.77
N SER A 129 50.51 -43.94 -38.82
CA SER A 129 51.60 -44.64 -39.53
C SER A 129 51.40 -44.65 -41.06
N LEU A 130 50.16 -44.75 -41.55
CA LEU A 130 49.84 -44.70 -43.00
C LEU A 130 49.96 -43.30 -43.58
N GLN A 131 49.64 -42.25 -42.81
CA GLN A 131 49.94 -40.87 -43.19
C GLN A 131 51.45 -40.59 -43.30
N SER A 132 52.30 -41.40 -42.66
CA SER A 132 53.75 -41.38 -42.87
C SER A 132 54.20 -42.12 -44.14
N MET A 133 53.39 -43.04 -44.70
CA MET A 133 53.74 -43.82 -45.90
C MET A 133 53.25 -43.18 -47.20
N ILE A 134 52.15 -42.43 -47.19
CA ILE A 134 51.62 -41.74 -48.39
C ILE A 134 52.51 -40.56 -48.84
N HIS A 135 53.59 -40.26 -48.12
CA HIS A 135 54.61 -39.29 -48.55
C HIS A 135 55.46 -39.80 -49.74
N ASP A 136 55.53 -41.11 -49.97
CA ASP A 136 56.36 -41.73 -51.02
C ASP A 136 55.53 -42.56 -52.03
N GLY A 137 55.61 -42.23 -53.34
CA GLY A 137 55.41 -43.21 -54.42
C GLY A 137 54.31 -42.99 -55.48
N THR A 138 54.68 -42.35 -56.59
CA THR A 138 54.02 -42.42 -57.93
C THR A 138 54.30 -43.79 -58.64
N ASN A 139 53.79 -44.23 -59.82
CA ASN A 139 53.78 -43.58 -61.16
C ASN A 139 53.38 -44.56 -62.34
N VAL A 140 53.11 -44.05 -63.57
CA VAL A 140 53.52 -44.61 -64.92
C VAL A 140 52.81 -45.91 -65.48
N SER A 141 52.66 -46.28 -66.79
CA SER A 141 53.03 -45.80 -68.17
C SER A 141 51.92 -46.20 -69.22
N THR A 142 51.65 -45.51 -70.35
CA THR A 142 52.25 -45.46 -71.74
C THR A 142 52.24 -46.78 -72.55
N ASP A 143 51.85 -46.83 -73.85
CA ASP A 143 52.71 -46.67 -75.06
C ASP A 143 51.90 -46.91 -76.38
N THR A 144 52.28 -46.58 -77.65
CA THR A 144 53.15 -45.53 -78.24
C THR A 144 52.92 -45.30 -79.78
N THR A 145 53.08 -44.04 -80.20
CA THR A 145 53.75 -43.49 -81.41
C THR A 145 53.40 -43.76 -82.90
N SER A 146 52.68 -44.78 -83.38
CA SER A 146 52.30 -44.77 -84.83
C SER A 146 51.23 -43.71 -85.13
N THR A 147 50.35 -43.50 -84.15
CA THR A 147 49.39 -42.42 -84.10
C THR A 147 50.06 -41.05 -84.19
N LEU A 148 51.32 -40.89 -83.75
CA LEU A 148 51.98 -39.61 -83.45
C LEU A 148 51.89 -38.53 -84.54
N GLU A 149 51.86 -38.88 -85.82
CA GLU A 149 51.87 -37.86 -86.90
C GLU A 149 50.46 -37.41 -87.32
N GLN A 150 49.49 -38.33 -87.33
CA GLN A 150 48.07 -37.95 -87.34
C GLN A 150 47.76 -37.18 -86.06
N LEU A 151 48.15 -37.71 -84.89
CA LEU A 151 48.18 -37.02 -83.60
C LEU A 151 48.99 -35.72 -83.61
N LYS A 152 49.86 -35.37 -84.56
CA LYS A 152 50.49 -34.03 -84.59
C LYS A 152 49.60 -33.01 -85.28
N LEU A 153 48.86 -33.44 -86.32
CA LEU A 153 47.96 -32.60 -87.09
C LEU A 153 46.60 -32.50 -86.40
N ASP A 154 46.13 -33.63 -85.88
CA ASP A 154 45.07 -33.71 -84.89
C ASP A 154 45.51 -33.06 -83.57
N ASN A 155 46.76 -33.15 -83.08
CA ASN A 155 47.18 -32.29 -81.93
C ASN A 155 47.00 -30.83 -82.30
N LYS A 156 47.34 -30.37 -83.50
CA LYS A 156 47.18 -28.95 -83.84
C LYS A 156 45.71 -28.53 -83.90
N ARG A 157 44.81 -29.39 -84.40
CA ARG A 157 43.37 -29.12 -84.35
C ARG A 157 42.83 -29.21 -82.93
N LEU A 158 43.11 -30.29 -82.21
CA LEU A 158 42.77 -30.52 -80.80
C LEU A 158 43.49 -29.57 -79.83
N LEU A 159 44.54 -28.86 -80.26
CA LEU A 159 45.17 -27.74 -79.52
C LEU A 159 44.40 -26.45 -79.76
N VAL A 160 43.94 -26.17 -80.99
CA VAL A 160 43.10 -24.99 -81.24
C VAL A 160 41.70 -25.19 -80.63
N GLU A 161 41.05 -26.32 -80.92
CA GLU A 161 39.81 -26.75 -80.27
C GLU A 161 40.02 -26.91 -78.76
N GLY A 162 41.17 -27.43 -78.31
CA GLY A 162 41.51 -27.54 -76.89
C GLY A 162 41.77 -26.19 -76.22
N GLU A 163 42.33 -25.22 -76.92
CA GLU A 163 42.49 -23.84 -76.46
C GLU A 163 41.14 -23.09 -76.45
N GLU A 164 40.27 -23.34 -77.42
CA GLU A 164 38.91 -22.77 -77.47
C GLU A 164 38.03 -23.38 -76.39
N MET A 165 38.06 -24.70 -76.22
CA MET A 165 37.39 -25.40 -75.12
C MET A 165 38.03 -25.06 -73.77
N SER A 166 39.35 -24.84 -73.69
CA SER A 166 40.00 -24.33 -72.47
C SER A 166 39.56 -22.90 -72.15
N LYS A 167 39.47 -22.01 -73.14
CA LYS A 167 38.88 -20.66 -72.97
C LYS A 167 37.42 -20.73 -72.53
N GLN A 168 36.62 -21.67 -73.07
CA GLN A 168 35.24 -21.90 -72.63
C GLN A 168 35.16 -22.49 -71.21
N VAL A 169 36.05 -23.42 -70.86
CA VAL A 169 36.17 -23.97 -69.51
C VAL A 169 36.64 -22.90 -68.54
N ASP A 170 37.52 -21.99 -68.93
CA ASP A 170 37.94 -20.83 -68.14
C ASP A 170 36.80 -19.82 -67.95
N THR A 171 35.99 -19.54 -68.97
CA THR A 171 34.80 -18.68 -68.81
C THR A 171 33.76 -19.34 -67.92
N TYR A 172 33.42 -20.62 -68.17
CA TYR A 172 32.48 -21.35 -67.31
C TYR A 172 33.03 -21.54 -65.89
N SER A 173 34.35 -21.70 -65.70
CA SER A 173 34.96 -21.78 -64.36
C SER A 173 34.90 -20.45 -63.63
N LYS A 174 35.06 -19.32 -64.34
CA LYS A 174 34.85 -17.97 -63.78
C LYS A 174 33.39 -17.73 -63.43
N GLU A 175 32.47 -18.04 -64.34
CA GLU A 175 31.02 -17.97 -64.10
C GLU A 175 30.60 -18.86 -62.94
N ILE A 176 31.11 -20.10 -62.84
CA ILE A 176 30.87 -21.00 -61.71
C ILE A 176 31.46 -20.43 -60.41
N ALA A 177 32.64 -19.81 -60.43
CA ALA A 177 33.23 -19.17 -59.25
C ALA A 177 32.42 -17.94 -58.79
N GLU A 178 31.97 -17.10 -59.73
CA GLU A 178 31.10 -15.93 -59.48
C GLU A 178 29.70 -16.35 -58.99
N LEU A 179 29.13 -17.39 -59.58
CA LEU A 179 27.87 -18.00 -59.11
C LEU A 179 28.06 -18.66 -57.73
N THR A 180 29.18 -19.32 -57.47
CA THR A 180 29.47 -19.95 -56.17
C THR A 180 29.65 -18.89 -55.08
N THR A 181 30.40 -17.82 -55.34
CA THR A 181 30.62 -16.72 -54.39
C THR A 181 29.34 -15.90 -54.15
N SER A 182 28.54 -15.64 -55.18
CA SER A 182 27.23 -14.99 -55.00
C SER A 182 26.21 -15.89 -54.28
N LEU A 183 26.29 -17.21 -54.46
CA LEU A 183 25.44 -18.20 -53.77
C LEU A 183 25.86 -18.39 -52.31
N THR A 184 27.15 -18.37 -51.97
CA THR A 184 27.61 -18.35 -50.57
C THR A 184 27.26 -17.03 -49.89
N ALA A 185 27.42 -15.89 -50.56
CA ALA A 185 26.99 -14.59 -50.05
C ALA A 185 25.48 -14.54 -49.80
N ARG A 186 24.65 -15.08 -50.72
CA ARG A 186 23.20 -15.19 -50.51
C ARG A 186 22.84 -16.15 -49.38
N LYS A 187 23.53 -17.27 -49.21
CA LYS A 187 23.33 -18.18 -48.07
C LYS A 187 23.62 -17.50 -46.74
N ALA A 188 24.76 -16.83 -46.62
CA ALA A 188 25.11 -16.05 -45.43
C ALA A 188 24.09 -14.94 -45.13
N ALA A 189 23.57 -14.25 -46.15
CA ALA A 189 22.49 -13.29 -45.99
C ALA A 189 21.18 -13.95 -45.50
N THR A 190 20.77 -15.08 -46.07
CA THR A 190 19.56 -15.80 -45.59
C THR A 190 19.71 -16.36 -44.19
N GLU A 191 20.91 -16.79 -43.79
CA GLU A 191 21.21 -17.25 -42.43
C GLU A 191 21.17 -16.08 -41.43
N ALA A 192 21.64 -14.89 -41.82
CA ALA A 192 21.50 -13.66 -41.04
C ALA A 192 20.03 -13.23 -40.90
N ASP A 193 19.26 -13.22 -41.99
CA ASP A 193 17.82 -12.91 -41.99
C ASP A 193 17.02 -13.90 -41.11
N GLU A 194 17.40 -15.18 -41.11
CA GLU A 194 16.81 -16.19 -40.23
C GLU A 194 17.14 -15.96 -38.76
N LEU A 195 18.38 -15.56 -38.45
CA LEU A 195 18.79 -15.22 -37.10
C LEU A 195 18.03 -13.97 -36.60
N GLU A 196 17.91 -12.95 -37.44
CA GLU A 196 17.15 -11.74 -37.12
C GLU A 196 15.66 -12.05 -36.92
N LYS A 197 15.05 -12.88 -37.79
CA LYS A 197 13.66 -13.37 -37.57
C LYS A 197 13.49 -14.11 -36.24
N LYS A 198 14.46 -14.94 -35.84
CA LYS A 198 14.43 -15.64 -34.54
C LYS A 198 14.52 -14.66 -33.37
N GLN A 199 15.40 -13.64 -33.45
CA GLN A 199 15.51 -12.58 -32.45
C GLN A 199 14.24 -11.70 -32.38
N LEU A 200 13.68 -11.32 -33.52
CA LEU A 200 12.43 -10.57 -33.62
C LEU A 200 11.25 -11.35 -33.04
N ALA A 201 11.16 -12.67 -33.30
CA ALA A 201 10.13 -13.53 -32.72
C ALA A 201 10.25 -13.62 -31.19
N GLN A 202 11.47 -13.78 -30.65
CA GLN A 202 11.72 -13.75 -29.20
C GLN A 202 11.32 -12.40 -28.58
N ARG A 203 11.66 -11.28 -29.24
CA ARG A 203 11.29 -9.94 -28.79
C ARG A 203 9.78 -9.71 -28.82
N LEU A 204 9.09 -10.22 -29.84
CA LEU A 204 7.61 -10.18 -29.95
C LEU A 204 6.95 -10.97 -28.81
N GLU A 205 7.50 -12.11 -28.44
CA GLU A 205 6.98 -12.94 -27.35
C GLU A 205 7.22 -12.29 -25.98
N LEU A 206 8.37 -11.65 -25.76
CA LEU A 206 8.61 -10.83 -24.56
C LEU A 206 7.61 -9.68 -24.45
N VAL A 207 7.39 -8.91 -25.51
CA VAL A 207 6.40 -7.81 -25.54
C VAL A 207 4.97 -8.32 -25.31
N ARG A 208 4.62 -9.52 -25.79
CA ARG A 208 3.32 -10.16 -25.48
C ARG A 208 3.21 -10.54 -24.01
N GLN A 209 4.27 -11.05 -23.40
CA GLN A 209 4.29 -11.38 -21.97
C GLN A 209 4.20 -10.12 -21.11
N GLU A 210 4.89 -9.04 -21.47
CA GLU A 210 4.78 -7.72 -20.84
C GLU A 210 3.36 -7.16 -20.96
N TYR A 211 2.80 -7.13 -22.17
CA TYR A 211 1.41 -6.70 -22.41
C TYR A 211 0.40 -7.51 -21.59
N ASN A 212 0.54 -8.83 -21.50
CA ASN A 212 -0.34 -9.68 -20.70
C ASN A 212 -0.15 -9.45 -19.18
N ARG A 213 1.08 -9.24 -18.71
CA ARG A 213 1.36 -8.86 -17.31
C ARG A 213 0.73 -7.53 -16.95
N GLU A 214 0.87 -6.53 -17.82
CA GLU A 214 0.35 -5.18 -17.62
C GLU A 214 -1.17 -5.12 -17.74
N ARG A 215 -1.76 -5.84 -18.69
CA ARG A 215 -3.21 -6.07 -18.75
C ARG A 215 -3.74 -6.70 -17.45
N ASN A 216 -3.11 -7.78 -16.97
CA ASN A 216 -3.52 -8.44 -15.74
C ASN A 216 -3.26 -7.56 -14.49
N ALA A 217 -2.26 -6.70 -14.49
CA ALA A 217 -2.05 -5.70 -13.45
C ALA A 217 -3.15 -4.63 -13.48
N ARG A 218 -3.53 -4.15 -14.67
CA ARG A 218 -4.62 -3.19 -14.87
C ARG A 218 -5.98 -3.76 -14.48
N GLU A 219 -6.33 -4.98 -14.89
CA GLU A 219 -7.60 -5.62 -14.50
C GLU A 219 -7.70 -5.80 -12.98
N ARG A 220 -6.59 -6.14 -12.30
CA ARG A 220 -6.50 -6.17 -10.83
C ARG A 220 -6.63 -4.79 -10.20
N ALA A 221 -5.99 -3.75 -10.75
CA ALA A 221 -6.11 -2.39 -10.28
C ALA A 221 -7.53 -1.83 -10.48
N GLU A 222 -8.19 -2.10 -11.61
CA GLU A 222 -9.58 -1.70 -11.86
C GLU A 222 -10.55 -2.41 -10.90
N TYR A 223 -10.32 -3.69 -10.57
CA TYR A 223 -11.06 -4.41 -9.54
C TYR A 223 -10.87 -3.78 -8.15
N GLN A 224 -9.62 -3.52 -7.75
CA GLN A 224 -9.29 -2.84 -6.48
C GLN A 224 -9.92 -1.45 -6.39
N CYS A 225 -9.90 -0.66 -7.46
CA CYS A 225 -10.57 0.65 -7.52
C CYS A 225 -12.09 0.52 -7.34
N ARG A 226 -12.75 -0.52 -7.87
CA ARG A 226 -14.18 -0.76 -7.66
C ARG A 226 -14.48 -1.14 -6.20
N GLU A 227 -13.68 -1.99 -5.58
CA GLU A 227 -13.82 -2.29 -4.15
C GLU A 227 -13.59 -1.05 -3.28
N LEU A 228 -12.54 -0.27 -3.55
CA LEU A 228 -12.25 0.98 -2.83
C LEU A 228 -13.37 2.02 -2.99
N LEU A 229 -14.03 2.09 -4.14
CA LEU A 229 -15.23 2.93 -4.33
C LEU A 229 -16.43 2.45 -3.51
N LEU A 230 -16.59 1.13 -3.32
CA LEU A 230 -17.63 0.57 -2.46
C LEU A 230 -17.33 0.81 -0.98
N THR A 231 -16.08 0.62 -0.53
CA THR A 231 -15.68 0.91 0.86
C THR A 231 -15.73 2.41 1.15
N LEU A 232 -15.39 3.28 0.19
CA LEU A 232 -15.58 4.73 0.32
C LEU A 232 -17.05 5.10 0.50
N LYS A 233 -17.98 4.54 -0.29
CA LYS A 233 -19.42 4.75 -0.12
C LYS A 233 -19.91 4.27 1.25
N ALA A 234 -19.43 3.11 1.72
CA ALA A 234 -19.76 2.59 3.05
C ALA A 234 -19.21 3.48 4.18
N ARG A 235 -17.94 3.88 4.12
CA ARG A 235 -17.31 4.82 5.08
C ARG A 235 -17.98 6.19 5.05
N GLN A 236 -18.38 6.70 3.89
CA GLN A 236 -19.11 7.96 3.75
C GLN A 236 -20.48 7.88 4.43
N LYS A 237 -21.20 6.76 4.30
CA LYS A 237 -22.44 6.52 5.03
C LYS A 237 -22.20 6.44 6.55
N ALA A 238 -21.23 5.63 7.00
CA ALA A 238 -20.91 5.53 8.43
C ALA A 238 -20.46 6.88 9.05
N LEU A 239 -19.79 7.73 8.28
CA LEU A 239 -19.40 9.08 8.68
C LEU A 239 -20.58 10.05 8.69
N GLN A 240 -21.57 9.86 7.80
CA GLN A 240 -22.86 10.54 7.86
C GLN A 240 -23.60 10.16 9.16
N ASP A 241 -23.77 8.87 9.41
CA ASP A 241 -24.45 8.33 10.61
C ASP A 241 -23.75 8.80 11.91
N ARG A 242 -22.40 8.88 11.91
CA ARG A 242 -21.61 9.36 13.05
C ARG A 242 -21.72 10.87 13.25
N LYS A 243 -21.88 11.67 12.17
CA LYS A 243 -22.18 13.11 12.27
C LYS A 243 -23.59 13.34 12.82
N GLU A 244 -24.57 12.55 12.39
CA GLU A 244 -25.93 12.65 12.92
C GLU A 244 -25.99 12.30 14.42
N ARG A 245 -25.22 11.30 14.87
CA ARG A 245 -25.02 11.01 16.30
C ARG A 245 -24.29 12.13 17.04
N LEU A 246 -23.25 12.73 16.46
CA LEU A 246 -22.53 13.86 17.06
C LEU A 246 -23.48 15.04 17.30
N ASN A 247 -24.23 15.44 16.28
CA ASN A 247 -25.20 16.53 16.37
C ASN A 247 -26.28 16.25 17.43
N ALA A 248 -26.73 15.00 17.58
CA ALA A 248 -27.68 14.61 18.62
C ALA A 248 -27.08 14.71 20.04
N VAL A 249 -25.80 14.37 20.21
CA VAL A 249 -25.08 14.56 21.48
C VAL A 249 -24.83 16.04 21.76
N GLU A 250 -24.47 16.85 20.76
CA GLU A 250 -24.33 18.31 20.91
C GLU A 250 -25.66 18.98 21.29
N ALA A 251 -26.78 18.53 20.73
CA ALA A 251 -28.12 18.97 21.13
C ALA A 251 -28.46 18.59 22.59
N ALA A 252 -28.08 17.39 23.04
CA ALA A 252 -28.27 16.97 24.43
C ALA A 252 -27.34 17.73 25.42
N VAL A 253 -26.10 18.00 25.03
CA VAL A 253 -25.15 18.79 25.84
C VAL A 253 -25.64 20.22 25.97
N THR A 254 -26.11 20.85 24.89
CA THR A 254 -26.66 22.21 24.95
C THR A 254 -27.94 22.29 25.78
N SER A 255 -28.84 21.29 25.73
CA SER A 255 -29.99 21.26 26.64
C SER A 255 -29.57 21.13 28.10
N GLN A 256 -28.62 20.25 28.42
CA GLN A 256 -28.10 20.13 29.80
C GLN A 256 -27.34 21.37 30.27
N GLN A 257 -26.65 22.09 29.39
CA GLN A 257 -26.05 23.39 29.70
C GLN A 257 -27.14 24.42 30.08
N THR A 258 -28.24 24.49 29.33
CA THR A 258 -29.35 25.41 29.69
C THR A 258 -30.03 25.05 31.00
N GLU A 259 -30.23 23.76 31.30
CA GLU A 259 -30.75 23.30 32.60
C GLU A 259 -29.80 23.67 33.75
N LEU A 260 -28.48 23.55 33.52
CA LEU A 260 -27.47 23.85 34.52
C LEU A 260 -27.32 25.37 34.76
N GLU A 261 -27.46 26.20 33.73
CA GLU A 261 -27.58 27.66 33.87
C GLU A 261 -28.82 28.05 34.68
N ASP A 262 -29.98 27.46 34.41
CA ASP A 262 -31.21 27.75 35.16
C ASP A 262 -31.13 27.28 36.62
N LEU A 263 -30.46 26.15 36.90
CA LEU A 263 -30.15 25.73 38.26
C LEU A 263 -29.16 26.70 38.96
N GLN A 264 -28.17 27.23 38.24
CA GLN A 264 -27.28 28.26 38.79
C GLN A 264 -28.02 29.58 39.08
N ARG A 265 -28.93 30.01 38.20
CA ARG A 265 -29.80 31.17 38.43
C ARG A 265 -30.70 30.97 39.65
N ARG A 266 -31.30 29.79 39.81
CA ARG A 266 -32.07 29.44 41.02
C ARG A 266 -31.19 29.50 42.28
N LYS A 267 -29.97 28.94 42.23
CA LYS A 267 -29.03 29.01 43.35
C LYS A 267 -28.67 30.46 43.71
N THR A 268 -28.33 31.31 42.75
CA THR A 268 -27.98 32.71 43.03
C THR A 268 -29.16 33.53 43.56
N THR A 269 -30.38 33.31 43.06
CA THR A 269 -31.58 33.95 43.63
C THR A 269 -31.88 33.51 45.07
N LEU A 270 -31.69 32.22 45.39
CA LEU A 270 -31.82 31.72 46.76
C LEU A 270 -30.73 32.27 47.68
N GLN A 271 -29.49 32.41 47.17
CA GLN A 271 -28.38 33.03 47.90
C GLN A 271 -28.72 34.49 48.27
N GLN A 272 -29.21 35.28 47.31
CA GLN A 272 -29.65 36.67 47.54
C GLN A 272 -30.82 36.76 48.53
N GLN A 273 -31.77 35.82 48.50
CA GLN A 273 -32.84 35.74 49.50
C GLN A 273 -32.29 35.45 50.92
N LEU A 274 -31.27 34.61 51.03
CA LEU A 274 -30.58 34.36 52.29
C LEU A 274 -29.83 35.61 52.79
N ASP A 275 -29.03 36.23 51.93
CA ASP A 275 -28.26 37.43 52.24
C ASP A 275 -29.17 38.61 52.67
N THR A 276 -30.34 38.77 52.03
CA THR A 276 -31.32 39.79 52.43
C THR A 276 -31.99 39.49 53.76
N ALA A 277 -32.28 38.22 54.08
CA ALA A 277 -32.77 37.82 55.40
C ALA A 277 -31.72 38.04 56.50
N ASP A 278 -30.45 37.70 56.25
CA ASP A 278 -29.34 37.94 57.16
C ASP A 278 -29.11 39.44 57.41
N ASN A 279 -29.23 40.28 56.38
CA ASN A 279 -29.17 41.74 56.55
C ASN A 279 -30.34 42.29 57.38
N GLN A 280 -31.56 41.75 57.22
CA GLN A 280 -32.71 42.12 58.07
C GLN A 280 -32.50 41.69 59.54
N LEU A 281 -31.95 40.50 59.77
CA LEU A 281 -31.54 40.04 61.09
C LEU A 281 -30.42 40.89 61.70
N TYR A 282 -29.45 41.34 60.88
CA TYR A 282 -28.41 42.25 61.31
C TYR A 282 -28.99 43.61 61.74
N HIS A 283 -29.84 44.24 60.92
CA HIS A 283 -30.43 45.54 61.24
C HIS A 283 -31.36 45.50 62.46
N THR A 284 -32.17 44.45 62.63
CA THR A 284 -33.00 44.29 63.84
C THR A 284 -32.14 44.11 65.09
N ARG A 285 -31.04 43.35 65.00
CA ARG A 285 -30.07 43.18 66.10
C ARG A 285 -29.28 44.46 66.40
N GLN A 286 -28.94 45.25 65.38
CA GLN A 286 -28.31 46.55 65.54
C GLN A 286 -29.26 47.54 66.22
N SER A 287 -30.51 47.65 65.76
CA SER A 287 -31.53 48.52 66.38
C SER A 287 -31.82 48.14 67.84
N TYR A 288 -31.72 46.85 68.20
CA TYR A 288 -31.80 46.40 69.58
C TYR A 288 -30.57 46.86 70.40
N ASN A 289 -29.36 46.75 69.85
CA ASN A 289 -28.15 47.25 70.52
C ASN A 289 -28.16 48.78 70.67
N ASP A 290 -28.56 49.54 69.65
CA ASP A 290 -28.68 51.01 69.70
C ASP A 290 -29.69 51.46 70.78
N SER A 291 -30.76 50.68 71.00
CA SER A 291 -31.70 50.86 72.12
C SER A 291 -31.02 50.65 73.48
N VAL A 292 -30.17 49.63 73.62
CA VAL A 292 -29.37 49.41 74.83
C VAL A 292 -28.37 50.54 75.03
N ASP A 293 -27.61 50.93 74.01
CA ASP A 293 -26.58 51.97 74.09
C ASP A 293 -27.15 53.36 74.33
N THR A 294 -28.34 53.67 73.84
CA THR A 294 -29.03 54.93 74.21
C THR A 294 -29.46 54.94 75.67
N THR A 295 -29.90 53.80 76.25
CA THR A 295 -30.20 53.74 77.69
C THR A 295 -28.94 53.85 78.57
N THR A 296 -27.81 53.27 78.17
CA THR A 296 -26.55 53.42 78.92
C THR A 296 -25.98 54.84 78.78
N ALA A 297 -26.06 55.45 77.60
CA ALA A 297 -25.61 56.83 77.35
C ALA A 297 -26.44 57.87 78.13
N LEU A 298 -27.76 57.69 78.26
CA LEU A 298 -28.61 58.56 79.09
C LEU A 298 -28.21 58.49 80.58
N ASN A 299 -27.94 57.29 81.09
CA ASN A 299 -27.45 57.09 82.46
C ASN A 299 -26.07 57.72 82.69
N ALA A 300 -25.15 57.60 81.72
CA ALA A 300 -23.84 58.24 81.79
C ALA A 300 -23.92 59.78 81.72
N ARG A 301 -24.82 60.32 80.90
CA ARG A 301 -25.02 61.77 80.73
C ARG A 301 -25.58 62.44 81.99
N LEU A 302 -26.44 61.74 82.75
CA LEU A 302 -26.88 62.20 84.07
C LEU A 302 -25.69 62.37 85.03
N GLN A 303 -24.82 61.36 85.17
CA GLN A 303 -23.62 61.43 86.01
C GLN A 303 -22.59 62.49 85.55
N GLN A 304 -22.56 62.82 84.25
CA GLN A 304 -21.63 63.81 83.72
C GLN A 304 -22.09 65.25 83.96
N LEU A 305 -23.41 65.52 83.93
CA LEU A 305 -23.97 66.84 84.26
C LEU A 305 -23.73 67.22 85.73
N GLU A 306 -23.84 66.26 86.66
CA GLU A 306 -23.50 66.46 88.07
C GLU A 306 -22.04 66.91 88.26
N LYS A 307 -21.12 66.32 87.49
CA LYS A 307 -19.68 66.67 87.53
C LYS A 307 -19.38 68.01 86.85
N GLN A 308 -20.11 68.38 85.79
CA GLN A 308 -19.86 69.63 85.06
C GLN A 308 -20.25 70.88 85.86
N ASN A 309 -21.35 70.84 86.64
CA ASN A 309 -21.74 71.96 87.52
C ASN A 309 -20.61 72.36 88.48
N THR A 310 -19.90 71.40 89.08
CA THR A 310 -18.80 71.67 90.03
C THR A 310 -17.50 72.19 89.39
N ALA A 311 -17.38 72.11 88.07
CA ALA A 311 -16.19 72.51 87.32
C ALA A 311 -16.35 73.86 86.59
N THR A 312 -17.55 74.20 86.15
CA THR A 312 -17.84 75.48 85.47
C THR A 312 -17.69 76.69 86.38
N GLU A 313 -17.91 76.54 87.68
CA GLU A 313 -17.72 77.61 88.68
C GLU A 313 -16.27 78.11 88.78
N LYS A 314 -15.27 77.29 88.40
CA LYS A 314 -13.84 77.62 88.58
C LYS A 314 -13.19 78.30 87.38
N LYS A 315 -13.65 78.04 86.15
CA LYS A 315 -12.96 78.49 84.91
C LYS A 315 -13.36 79.88 84.40
N VAL A 316 -14.39 80.50 84.97
CA VAL A 316 -14.87 81.84 84.54
C VAL A 316 -13.88 82.96 84.92
N VAL A 317 -12.96 82.70 85.86
CA VAL A 317 -12.02 83.69 86.39
C VAL A 317 -10.79 83.91 85.49
N GLU A 318 -10.26 82.86 84.86
CA GLU A 318 -8.92 82.87 84.25
C GLU A 318 -8.90 83.40 82.79
N ALA A 319 -9.99 83.26 82.04
CA ALA A 319 -10.01 83.51 80.58
C ALA A 319 -10.08 85.00 80.15
N ARG A 320 -9.90 85.96 81.06
CA ARG A 320 -10.10 87.40 80.77
C ARG A 320 -8.82 88.17 80.42
N GLU A 321 -7.63 87.61 80.58
CA GLU A 321 -6.38 88.40 80.62
C GLU A 321 -5.48 88.34 79.36
N GLU A 322 -5.62 87.35 78.46
CA GLU A 322 -4.63 87.14 77.39
C GLU A 322 -4.90 87.82 76.02
N CYS A 323 -6.11 88.32 75.75
CA CYS A 323 -6.52 88.77 74.40
C CYS A 323 -5.85 90.06 73.84
N VAL A 324 -4.98 90.76 74.59
CA VAL A 324 -4.57 92.15 74.25
C VAL A 324 -3.29 92.25 73.39
N ARG A 325 -2.53 91.16 73.18
CA ARG A 325 -1.11 91.27 72.76
C ARG A 325 -0.76 91.22 71.26
N VAL A 326 -1.68 90.85 70.36
CA VAL A 326 -1.30 90.33 69.02
C VAL A 326 -1.32 91.37 67.87
N SER A 327 -2.04 92.49 68.00
CA SER A 327 -2.41 93.36 66.85
C SER A 327 -1.40 94.47 66.46
N ARG A 328 -0.09 94.19 66.27
CA ARG A 328 0.92 95.28 66.11
C ARG A 328 2.08 95.13 65.09
N ILE A 329 2.09 94.17 64.16
CA ILE A 329 3.31 93.86 63.35
C ILE A 329 3.25 94.24 61.84
N GLU A 330 2.08 94.57 61.26
CA GLU A 330 1.88 94.50 59.79
C GLU A 330 2.33 95.72 58.92
N GLU A 331 3.00 96.75 59.45
CA GLU A 331 3.17 98.05 58.73
C GLU A 331 4.55 98.34 58.07
N ARG A 332 5.55 97.44 58.09
CA ARG A 332 6.96 97.86 57.86
C ARG A 332 7.48 97.89 56.41
N ASP A 333 7.02 97.01 55.51
CA ASP A 333 7.90 96.56 54.39
C ASP A 333 7.73 97.30 53.03
N PHE A 334 7.06 98.46 52.97
CA PHE A 334 6.68 99.12 51.70
C PHE A 334 7.60 100.26 51.20
N ARG A 335 8.85 100.43 51.71
CA ARG A 335 9.64 101.68 51.49
C ARG A 335 11.05 101.60 50.88
N GLU A 336 11.57 100.43 50.49
CA GLU A 336 12.97 100.33 50.02
C GLU A 336 13.21 100.48 48.51
N PHE A 337 12.16 100.55 47.67
CA PHE A 337 12.30 100.36 46.21
C PHE A 337 12.90 101.55 45.42
N ASP A 338 12.80 102.80 45.91
CA ASP A 338 13.08 103.99 45.08
C ASP A 338 14.53 104.51 45.06
N ARG A 339 15.46 103.94 45.85
CA ARG A 339 16.81 104.54 46.03
C ARG A 339 17.84 104.28 44.92
N LEU A 340 17.67 103.26 44.07
CA LEU A 340 18.76 102.76 43.22
C LEU A 340 18.94 103.47 41.86
N LYS A 341 18.08 104.43 41.49
CA LYS A 341 18.06 105.02 40.12
C LYS A 341 18.99 106.23 39.88
N GLN A 342 19.63 106.81 40.90
CA GLN A 342 20.27 108.14 40.78
C GLN A 342 21.82 108.14 40.65
N GLN A 343 22.50 107.00 40.57
CA GLN A 343 23.98 106.94 40.63
C GLN A 343 24.73 106.92 39.29
N ILE A 344 24.05 107.02 38.14
CA ILE A 344 24.65 106.75 36.81
C ILE A 344 25.28 108.00 36.13
N ASP A 345 24.84 109.22 36.46
CA ASP A 345 25.14 110.42 35.65
C ASP A 345 26.46 111.15 35.98
N SER A 346 27.23 110.74 36.98
CA SER A 346 28.46 111.44 37.39
C SER A 346 29.71 111.08 36.58
N ILE A 347 29.74 109.91 35.94
CA ILE A 347 30.96 109.35 35.32
C ILE A 347 31.33 110.03 33.98
N ARG A 348 30.38 110.70 33.32
CA ARG A 348 30.51 111.20 31.93
C ARG A 348 31.36 112.47 31.74
N ARG A 349 32.00 113.03 32.76
CA ARG A 349 32.70 114.33 32.67
C ARG A 349 34.22 114.27 32.64
N ASP A 350 34.82 113.12 32.94
CA ASP A 350 36.29 112.99 33.01
C ASP A 350 36.94 112.52 31.68
N GLU A 351 36.15 112.10 30.69
CA GLU A 351 36.67 111.55 29.41
C GLU A 351 37.28 112.61 28.47
N GLU A 352 36.79 113.86 28.47
CA GLU A 352 37.15 114.84 27.43
C GLU A 352 38.60 115.34 27.51
N ASN A 353 39.18 115.44 28.71
CA ASN A 353 40.51 116.04 28.92
C ASN A 353 41.70 115.11 28.56
N LEU A 354 41.48 113.79 28.48
CA LEU A 354 42.53 112.83 28.09
C LEU A 354 42.73 112.73 26.57
N SER A 355 41.72 113.13 25.79
CA SER A 355 41.72 113.04 24.32
C SER A 355 42.87 113.79 23.64
N TYR A 356 43.23 114.98 24.13
CA TYR A 356 44.15 115.89 23.43
C TYR A 356 45.63 115.46 23.48
N GLN A 357 46.06 114.74 24.52
CA GLN A 357 47.44 114.23 24.61
C GLN A 357 47.65 112.96 23.79
N GLU A 358 46.58 112.18 23.56
CA GLU A 358 46.62 110.92 22.81
C GLU A 358 47.00 111.13 21.34
N GLU A 359 46.50 112.21 20.72
CA GLU A 359 46.57 112.43 19.27
C GLU A 359 47.99 112.68 18.74
N THR A 360 48.88 113.22 19.59
CA THR A 360 50.28 113.48 19.23
C THR A 360 51.11 112.20 19.23
N VAL A 361 50.79 111.25 20.12
CA VAL A 361 51.43 109.92 20.16
C VAL A 361 50.89 109.02 19.05
N ARG A 362 49.58 109.09 18.75
CA ARG A 362 48.93 108.36 17.64
C ARG A 362 49.66 108.56 16.30
N LYS A 363 50.13 109.77 15.96
CA LYS A 363 50.83 110.05 14.68
C LYS A 363 52.20 109.36 14.56
N ARG A 364 52.93 109.18 15.67
CA ARG A 364 54.21 108.42 15.69
C ARG A 364 53.97 106.92 15.66
N ILE A 365 52.93 106.44 16.35
CA ILE A 365 52.47 105.05 16.31
C ILE A 365 52.02 104.65 14.89
N ALA A 366 51.32 105.53 14.16
CA ALA A 366 50.81 105.25 12.81
C ALA A 366 51.90 104.94 11.77
N ALA A 367 53.12 105.47 11.92
CA ALA A 367 54.24 105.15 11.03
C ALA A 367 54.74 103.71 11.26
N VAL A 368 55.02 103.35 12.52
CA VAL A 368 55.46 102.00 12.91
C VAL A 368 54.35 100.96 12.69
N GLN A 369 53.08 101.35 12.80
CA GLN A 369 51.95 100.49 12.46
C GLN A 369 51.90 100.10 10.98
N ARG A 370 52.32 100.97 10.04
CA ARG A 370 52.34 100.64 8.60
C ARG A 370 53.41 99.61 8.24
N GLU A 371 54.59 99.69 8.86
CA GLU A 371 55.60 98.64 8.71
C GLU A 371 55.15 97.33 9.38
N LYS A 372 54.48 97.42 10.53
CA LYS A 372 53.88 96.28 11.23
C LYS A 372 52.73 95.63 10.46
N THR A 373 51.90 96.37 9.72
CA THR A 373 50.86 95.77 8.86
C THR A 373 51.48 95.05 7.68
N ASN A 374 52.45 95.65 6.99
CA ASN A 374 53.07 95.04 5.82
C ASN A 374 53.83 93.74 6.17
N LEU A 375 54.52 93.70 7.31
CA LEU A 375 55.15 92.48 7.82
C LEU A 375 54.13 91.45 8.34
N LYS A 376 52.99 91.89 8.91
CA LYS A 376 51.90 90.99 9.30
C LYS A 376 51.21 90.36 8.10
N GLU A 377 50.95 91.10 7.03
CA GLU A 377 50.33 90.58 5.81
C GLU A 377 51.21 89.52 5.13
N ALA A 378 52.54 89.74 5.12
CA ALA A 378 53.51 88.73 4.68
C ALA A 378 53.52 87.49 5.59
N MET A 379 53.51 87.67 6.92
CA MET A 379 53.40 86.54 7.86
C MET A 379 52.05 85.81 7.75
N GLU A 380 50.95 86.51 7.51
CA GLU A 380 49.63 85.90 7.36
C GLU A 380 49.51 85.07 6.08
N LEU A 381 50.13 85.50 4.97
CA LEU A 381 50.20 84.69 3.76
C LEU A 381 51.00 83.40 4.00
N LEU A 382 52.19 83.51 4.59
CA LEU A 382 53.02 82.34 4.90
C LEU A 382 52.35 81.40 5.91
N ASN A 383 51.68 81.95 6.94
CA ASN A 383 50.96 81.17 7.94
C ASN A 383 49.68 80.53 7.36
N ARG A 384 49.03 81.14 6.36
CA ARG A 384 47.93 80.51 5.62
C ARG A 384 48.42 79.33 4.77
N GLU A 385 49.61 79.42 4.17
CA GLU A 385 50.22 78.29 3.45
C GLU A 385 50.65 77.16 4.41
N CYS A 386 51.29 77.47 5.53
CA CYS A 386 51.62 76.49 6.57
C CYS A 386 50.36 75.80 7.12
N VAL A 387 49.31 76.54 7.50
CA VAL A 387 48.06 75.97 8.01
C VAL A 387 47.30 75.16 6.93
N LEU A 388 47.43 75.51 5.64
CA LEU A 388 46.88 74.70 4.54
C LEU A 388 47.64 73.39 4.34
N LEU A 389 48.96 73.39 4.52
CA LEU A 389 49.81 72.20 4.45
C LEU A 389 49.60 71.31 5.68
N GLU A 390 49.54 71.86 6.89
CA GLU A 390 49.20 71.14 8.11
C GLU A 390 47.79 70.52 8.04
N LYS A 391 46.80 71.25 7.50
CA LYS A 391 45.44 70.69 7.28
C LYS A 391 45.39 69.63 6.18
N LYS A 392 46.33 69.60 5.24
CA LYS A 392 46.46 68.49 4.27
C LYS A 392 47.15 67.29 4.92
N GLY A 393 48.27 67.48 5.59
CA GLY A 393 48.98 66.44 6.33
C GLY A 393 48.12 65.79 7.42
N ALA A 394 47.38 66.57 8.21
CA ALA A 394 46.45 66.03 9.22
C ALA A 394 45.29 65.24 8.59
N LYS A 395 44.84 65.60 7.39
CA LYS A 395 43.84 64.83 6.64
C LYS A 395 44.43 63.54 6.07
N GLU A 396 45.66 63.56 5.54
CA GLU A 396 46.35 62.36 5.07
C GLU A 396 46.67 61.41 6.22
N VAL A 397 47.09 61.91 7.39
CA VAL A 397 47.29 61.10 8.61
C VAL A 397 45.97 60.54 9.14
N SER A 398 44.86 61.29 9.09
CA SER A 398 43.52 60.76 9.41
C SER A 398 43.12 59.65 8.45
N LEU A 399 43.24 59.88 7.14
CA LEU A 399 42.95 58.87 6.11
C LEU A 399 43.83 57.63 6.25
N GLN A 400 45.11 57.77 6.59
CA GLN A 400 46.01 56.65 6.87
C GLN A 400 45.65 55.92 8.17
N ALA A 401 45.22 56.62 9.21
CA ALA A 401 44.75 55.99 10.45
C ALA A 401 43.42 55.24 10.25
N ASP A 402 42.52 55.77 9.41
CA ASP A 402 41.25 55.14 9.10
C ASP A 402 41.39 53.98 8.11
N THR A 403 42.31 54.05 7.13
CA THR A 403 42.65 52.89 6.30
C THR A 403 43.40 51.82 7.10
N LEU A 404 44.27 52.17 8.06
CA LEU A 404 44.89 51.20 8.96
C LEU A 404 43.87 50.49 9.85
N LYS A 405 42.85 51.19 10.36
CA LYS A 405 41.72 50.55 11.07
C LYS A 405 40.92 49.65 10.14
N LEU A 406 40.62 50.09 8.92
CA LEU A 406 39.88 49.29 7.95
C LEU A 406 40.63 47.99 7.62
N VAL A 407 41.92 48.10 7.28
CA VAL A 407 42.80 46.93 7.03
C VAL A 407 42.84 46.02 8.24
N LYS A 408 42.88 46.57 9.46
CA LYS A 408 42.90 45.74 10.68
C LYS A 408 41.59 44.98 10.89
N ASN A 409 40.45 45.65 10.69
CA ASN A 409 39.13 45.01 10.74
C ASN A 409 38.98 43.92 9.67
N GLU A 410 39.47 44.18 8.44
CA GLU A 410 39.47 43.17 7.36
C GLU A 410 40.39 41.98 7.70
N THR A 411 41.55 42.19 8.32
CA THR A 411 42.41 41.08 8.77
C THR A 411 41.81 40.29 9.93
N ASP A 412 41.11 40.96 10.85
CA ASP A 412 40.43 40.31 11.97
C ASP A 412 39.22 39.49 11.45
N HIS A 413 38.44 40.02 10.50
CA HIS A 413 37.40 39.26 9.79
C HIS A 413 37.95 38.11 8.92
N GLN A 414 39.12 38.28 8.28
CA GLN A 414 39.78 37.15 7.59
C GLN A 414 40.14 36.04 8.58
N ALA A 415 40.64 36.36 9.77
CA ALA A 415 40.94 35.36 10.79
C ALA A 415 39.66 34.64 11.30
N GLU A 416 38.57 35.37 11.53
CA GLU A 416 37.27 34.79 11.91
C GLU A 416 36.68 33.87 10.80
N LEU A 417 36.86 34.25 9.53
CA LEU A 417 36.46 33.44 8.38
C LEU A 417 37.36 32.20 8.21
N GLU A 418 38.67 32.34 8.36
CA GLU A 418 39.61 31.20 8.32
C GLU A 418 39.35 30.21 9.46
N GLU A 419 39.03 30.69 10.67
CA GLU A 419 38.62 29.83 11.78
C GLU A 419 37.28 29.13 11.50
N SER A 420 36.30 29.84 10.93
CA SER A 420 35.02 29.25 10.52
C SER A 420 35.20 28.17 9.43
N ILE A 421 36.08 28.41 8.45
CA ILE A 421 36.44 27.42 7.41
C ILE A 421 37.16 26.21 8.03
N ALA A 422 38.03 26.41 9.02
CA ALA A 422 38.68 25.32 9.76
C ALA A 422 37.67 24.48 10.56
N GLN A 423 36.66 25.11 11.16
CA GLN A 423 35.57 24.41 11.86
C GLN A 423 34.69 23.62 10.89
N GLU A 424 34.25 24.21 9.77
CA GLU A 424 33.44 23.52 8.76
C GLU A 424 34.19 22.37 8.06
N THR A 425 35.49 22.50 7.82
CA THR A 425 36.29 21.41 7.25
C THR A 425 36.48 20.23 8.22
N GLU A 426 36.60 20.49 9.54
CA GLU A 426 36.59 19.46 10.57
C GLU A 426 35.20 18.80 10.74
N VAL A 427 34.11 19.56 10.63
CA VAL A 427 32.74 19.01 10.56
C VAL A 427 32.57 18.12 9.32
N GLY A 428 33.04 18.58 8.16
CA GLY A 428 33.04 17.80 6.91
C GLY A 428 33.86 16.51 7.00
N ARG A 429 34.99 16.52 7.72
CA ARG A 429 35.79 15.31 8.00
C ARG A 429 35.01 14.31 8.86
N ARG A 430 34.39 14.77 9.96
CA ARG A 430 33.56 13.93 10.84
C ARG A 430 32.36 13.35 10.10
N LEU A 431 31.70 14.14 9.26
CA LEU A 431 30.58 13.69 8.42
C LEU A 431 31.01 12.60 7.43
N LYS A 432 32.19 12.71 6.80
CA LYS A 432 32.77 11.64 5.97
C LYS A 432 33.06 10.36 6.75
N GLU A 433 33.61 10.47 7.95
CA GLU A 433 33.87 9.31 8.82
C GLU A 433 32.56 8.62 9.25
N THR A 434 31.50 9.39 9.55
CA THR A 434 30.17 8.80 9.82
C THR A 434 29.53 8.19 8.58
N LEU A 435 29.68 8.80 7.40
CA LEU A 435 29.17 8.24 6.14
C LEU A 435 29.81 6.89 5.83
N GLN A 436 31.15 6.78 5.89
CA GLN A 436 31.83 5.50 5.67
C GLN A 436 31.42 4.40 6.67
N ARG A 437 31.07 4.79 7.91
CA ARG A 437 30.58 3.87 8.93
C ARG A 437 29.17 3.37 8.60
N LEU A 438 28.28 4.28 8.23
CA LEU A 438 26.91 3.98 7.81
C LEU A 438 26.86 3.21 6.48
N GLU A 439 27.78 3.45 5.55
CA GLU A 439 27.94 2.67 4.31
C GLU A 439 28.32 1.22 4.61
N LYS A 440 29.25 0.99 5.54
CA LYS A 440 29.60 -0.35 6.04
C LYS A 440 28.43 -1.03 6.77
N GLU A 441 27.71 -0.30 7.61
CA GLU A 441 26.53 -0.83 8.31
C GLU A 441 25.43 -1.21 7.31
N ARG A 442 25.19 -0.38 6.28
CA ARG A 442 24.29 -0.69 5.16
C ARG A 442 24.73 -1.95 4.42
N GLU A 443 26.01 -2.09 4.10
CA GLU A 443 26.54 -3.27 3.39
C GLU A 443 26.42 -4.55 4.23
N ASN A 444 26.68 -4.47 5.53
CA ASN A 444 26.44 -5.57 6.46
C ASN A 444 24.95 -5.95 6.52
N CYS A 445 24.04 -4.97 6.64
CA CYS A 445 22.59 -5.24 6.62
C CYS A 445 22.13 -5.85 5.29
N VAL A 446 22.70 -5.44 4.15
CA VAL A 446 22.42 -6.05 2.84
C VAL A 446 22.93 -7.49 2.78
N ALA A 447 24.10 -7.79 3.33
CA ALA A 447 24.63 -9.15 3.43
C ALA A 447 23.75 -10.03 4.34
N GLU A 448 23.33 -9.52 5.50
CA GLU A 448 22.42 -10.21 6.42
C GLU A 448 21.05 -10.48 5.78
N VAL A 449 20.45 -9.50 5.10
CA VAL A 449 19.18 -9.67 4.37
C VAL A 449 19.32 -10.70 3.25
N SER A 450 20.45 -10.71 2.53
CA SER A 450 20.75 -11.73 1.51
C SER A 450 20.88 -13.13 2.12
N GLN A 451 21.57 -13.26 3.24
CA GLN A 451 21.74 -14.52 3.97
C GLN A 451 20.40 -15.05 4.52
N VAL A 452 19.60 -14.20 5.15
CA VAL A 452 18.26 -14.54 5.67
C VAL A 452 17.30 -14.90 4.54
N SER A 453 17.37 -14.20 3.39
CA SER A 453 16.62 -14.55 2.18
C SER A 453 17.02 -15.93 1.64
N GLY A 454 18.31 -16.25 1.60
CA GLY A 454 18.82 -17.59 1.25
C GLY A 454 18.29 -18.69 2.18
N GLN A 455 18.33 -18.45 3.50
CA GLN A 455 17.78 -19.38 4.50
C GLN A 455 16.26 -19.54 4.38
N PHE A 456 15.52 -18.45 4.14
CA PHE A 456 14.08 -18.49 3.91
C PHE A 456 13.71 -19.30 2.66
N ASN A 457 14.45 -19.13 1.56
CA ASN A 457 14.21 -19.89 0.33
C ASN A 457 14.51 -21.39 0.53
N GLY A 458 15.59 -21.75 1.24
CA GLY A 458 15.86 -23.14 1.61
C GLY A 458 14.75 -23.75 2.47
N ALA A 459 14.32 -23.05 3.52
CA ALA A 459 13.21 -23.49 4.36
C ALA A 459 11.88 -23.59 3.59
N ALA A 460 11.64 -22.73 2.60
CA ALA A 460 10.46 -22.79 1.73
C ALA A 460 10.49 -23.98 0.76
N GLU A 461 11.66 -24.41 0.28
CA GLU A 461 11.83 -25.64 -0.50
C GLU A 461 11.65 -26.89 0.38
N GLU A 462 12.22 -26.92 1.58
CA GLU A 462 12.00 -27.99 2.56
C GLU A 462 10.51 -28.11 2.95
N LEU A 463 9.83 -26.99 3.19
CA LEU A 463 8.38 -26.96 3.45
C LEU A 463 7.58 -27.51 2.26
N LYS A 464 7.99 -27.23 1.02
CA LYS A 464 7.39 -27.79 -0.20
C LYS A 464 7.55 -29.31 -0.27
N ILE A 465 8.75 -29.81 0.02
CA ILE A 465 9.03 -31.25 0.04
C ILE A 465 8.21 -31.94 1.14
N ALA A 466 8.15 -31.34 2.34
CA ALA A 466 7.33 -31.83 3.44
C ALA A 466 5.83 -31.83 3.09
N ALA A 467 5.31 -30.79 2.42
CA ALA A 467 3.93 -30.74 1.97
C ALA A 467 3.60 -31.86 0.97
N VAL A 468 4.47 -32.15 0.00
CA VAL A 468 4.30 -33.27 -0.93
C VAL A 468 4.30 -34.62 -0.19
N GLN A 469 5.17 -34.80 0.81
CA GLN A 469 5.18 -36.01 1.64
C GLN A 469 3.92 -36.15 2.50
N VAL A 470 3.37 -35.04 3.01
CA VAL A 470 2.09 -35.01 3.74
C VAL A 470 0.93 -35.37 2.82
N ASP A 471 0.85 -34.82 1.60
CA ASP A 471 -0.18 -35.17 0.61
C ASP A 471 -0.13 -36.66 0.23
N GLU A 472 1.07 -37.22 0.04
CA GLU A 472 1.24 -38.66 -0.18
C GLU A 472 0.80 -39.50 1.03
N ALA A 473 1.12 -39.07 2.24
CA ALA A 473 0.73 -39.75 3.47
C ALA A 473 -0.80 -39.69 3.68
N GLN A 474 -1.43 -38.54 3.41
CA GLN A 474 -2.88 -38.37 3.46
C GLN A 474 -3.59 -39.27 2.43
N ARG A 475 -3.10 -39.35 1.19
CA ARG A 475 -3.65 -40.30 0.20
C ARG A 475 -3.55 -41.75 0.63
N LYS A 476 -2.42 -42.15 1.21
CA LYS A 476 -2.21 -43.51 1.78
C LYS A 476 -3.15 -43.75 2.98
N LEU A 477 -3.39 -42.73 3.81
CA LEU A 477 -4.35 -42.79 4.92
C LEU A 477 -5.78 -42.96 4.41
N GLU A 478 -6.25 -42.12 3.48
CA GLU A 478 -7.58 -42.23 2.85
C GLU A 478 -7.80 -43.61 2.21
N GLU A 479 -6.80 -44.15 1.50
CA GLU A 479 -6.87 -45.52 0.96
C GLU A 479 -7.00 -46.57 2.07
N SER A 480 -6.29 -46.41 3.18
CA SER A 480 -6.37 -47.33 4.32
C SER A 480 -7.72 -47.24 5.04
N GLU A 481 -8.29 -46.04 5.17
CA GLU A 481 -9.62 -45.81 5.76
C GLU A 481 -10.74 -46.33 4.86
N ARG A 482 -10.63 -46.18 3.53
CA ARG A 482 -11.54 -46.81 2.56
C ARG A 482 -11.47 -48.33 2.63
N ARG A 483 -10.29 -48.92 2.85
CA ARG A 483 -10.15 -50.37 3.07
C ARG A 483 -10.71 -50.80 4.42
N LEU A 484 -10.50 -50.03 5.49
CA LEU A 484 -11.01 -50.30 6.83
C LEU A 484 -12.55 -50.28 6.86
N THR A 485 -13.17 -49.24 6.31
CA THR A 485 -14.64 -49.12 6.20
C THR A 485 -15.26 -50.24 5.36
N GLN A 486 -14.62 -50.63 4.25
CA GLN A 486 -15.04 -51.81 3.48
C GLN A 486 -14.93 -53.13 4.26
N GLN A 487 -13.93 -53.29 5.13
CA GLN A 487 -13.83 -54.47 6.01
C GLN A 487 -14.82 -54.42 7.18
N GLN A 488 -15.08 -53.24 7.76
CA GLN A 488 -16.10 -53.04 8.78
C GLN A 488 -17.49 -53.40 8.24
N ALA A 489 -17.86 -52.91 7.05
CA ALA A 489 -19.14 -53.26 6.40
C ALA A 489 -19.29 -54.78 6.18
N LYS A 490 -18.22 -55.46 5.73
CA LYS A 490 -18.21 -56.93 5.58
C LYS A 490 -18.33 -57.66 6.93
N TYR A 491 -17.66 -57.17 7.97
CA TYR A 491 -17.77 -57.72 9.32
C TYR A 491 -19.18 -57.52 9.91
N GLU A 492 -19.78 -56.35 9.72
CA GLU A 492 -21.15 -56.05 10.15
C GLU A 492 -22.17 -56.90 9.41
N GLN A 493 -22.01 -57.12 8.10
CA GLN A 493 -22.82 -58.06 7.32
C GLN A 493 -22.74 -59.48 7.91
N VAL A 494 -21.53 -60.03 8.08
CA VAL A 494 -21.34 -61.38 8.64
C VAL A 494 -21.86 -61.47 10.09
N ARG A 495 -21.73 -60.40 10.88
CA ARG A 495 -22.29 -60.31 12.24
C ARG A 495 -23.82 -60.28 12.22
N ALA A 496 -24.44 -59.60 11.26
CA ALA A 496 -25.88 -59.56 11.06
C ALA A 496 -26.42 -60.92 10.59
N GLU A 497 -25.77 -61.55 9.62
CA GLU A 497 -26.08 -62.90 9.15
C GLU A 497 -25.96 -63.93 10.29
N ARG A 498 -24.87 -63.90 11.05
CA ARG A 498 -24.70 -64.70 12.27
C ARG A 498 -25.83 -64.44 13.27
N ASN A 499 -26.17 -63.18 13.55
CA ASN A 499 -27.26 -62.86 14.49
C ASN A 499 -28.62 -63.37 13.98
N GLN A 500 -28.90 -63.31 12.68
CA GLN A 500 -30.10 -63.89 12.08
C GLN A 500 -30.11 -65.41 12.19
N LEU A 501 -28.98 -66.08 11.98
CA LEU A 501 -28.84 -67.53 12.13
C LEU A 501 -28.95 -67.96 13.60
N SER A 502 -28.34 -67.22 14.54
CA SER A 502 -28.52 -67.43 15.98
C SER A 502 -29.96 -67.21 16.41
N LYS A 503 -30.65 -66.21 15.86
CA LYS A 503 -32.08 -66.00 16.14
C LYS A 503 -32.91 -67.17 15.60
N ARG A 504 -32.74 -67.57 14.33
CA ARG A 504 -33.42 -68.74 13.75
C ARG A 504 -33.12 -70.04 14.51
N LEU A 505 -31.91 -70.19 15.06
CA LEU A 505 -31.54 -71.32 15.91
C LEU A 505 -32.32 -71.29 17.23
N VAL A 506 -32.43 -70.12 17.88
CA VAL A 506 -33.23 -69.95 19.11
C VAL A 506 -34.71 -70.16 18.81
N ASP A 507 -35.26 -69.53 17.77
CA ASP A 507 -36.64 -69.69 17.33
C ASP A 507 -36.96 -71.19 17.08
N ALA A 508 -36.07 -71.93 16.39
CA ALA A 508 -36.22 -73.37 16.17
C ALA A 508 -36.00 -74.22 17.44
N GLN A 509 -35.14 -73.79 18.37
CA GLN A 509 -34.96 -74.45 19.67
C GLN A 509 -36.20 -74.25 20.56
N ASP A 510 -36.79 -73.06 20.54
CA ASP A 510 -38.02 -72.73 21.23
C ASP A 510 -39.20 -73.49 20.61
N GLU A 511 -39.29 -73.60 19.28
CA GLU A 511 -40.27 -74.49 18.60
C GLU A 511 -40.08 -75.96 18.99
N ILE A 512 -38.84 -76.46 19.10
CA ILE A 512 -38.55 -77.83 19.56
C ILE A 512 -38.91 -78.01 21.04
N VAL A 513 -38.62 -77.03 21.89
CA VAL A 513 -38.99 -77.03 23.32
C VAL A 513 -40.51 -76.96 23.45
N GLU A 514 -41.20 -76.13 22.68
CA GLU A 514 -42.64 -76.02 22.66
C GLU A 514 -43.29 -77.31 22.13
N CYS A 515 -42.76 -77.93 21.08
CA CYS A 515 -43.23 -79.25 20.63
C CYS A 515 -43.01 -80.32 21.70
N ARG A 516 -41.87 -80.34 22.39
CA ARG A 516 -41.60 -81.25 23.52
C ARG A 516 -42.50 -80.95 24.73
N GLN A 517 -42.84 -79.69 24.98
CA GLN A 517 -43.81 -79.28 26.00
C GLN A 517 -45.22 -79.68 25.58
N ARG A 518 -45.64 -79.50 24.33
CA ARG A 518 -46.93 -79.95 23.78
C ARG A 518 -47.07 -81.47 23.86
N VAL A 519 -46.01 -82.25 23.59
CA VAL A 519 -46.00 -83.71 23.81
C VAL A 519 -46.12 -84.06 25.30
N LYS A 520 -45.34 -83.42 26.18
CA LYS A 520 -45.46 -83.62 27.64
C LYS A 520 -46.82 -83.19 28.19
N VAL A 521 -47.40 -82.13 27.65
CA VAL A 521 -48.74 -81.63 27.99
C VAL A 521 -49.82 -82.55 27.42
N ALA A 522 -49.62 -83.18 26.27
CA ALA A 522 -50.54 -84.21 25.76
C ALA A 522 -50.51 -85.47 26.65
N ASP A 523 -49.33 -85.96 27.05
CA ASP A 523 -49.20 -87.06 28.01
C ASP A 523 -49.81 -86.69 29.38
N HIS A 524 -49.51 -85.48 29.87
CA HIS A 524 -50.16 -84.96 31.08
C HIS A 524 -51.65 -84.73 30.90
N GLN A 525 -52.18 -84.40 29.72
CA GLN A 525 -53.62 -84.28 29.47
C GLN A 525 -54.28 -85.66 29.48
N VAL A 526 -53.64 -86.71 28.97
CA VAL A 526 -54.15 -88.09 29.07
C VAL A 526 -54.18 -88.59 30.53
N GLN A 527 -53.27 -88.12 31.38
CA GLN A 527 -53.28 -88.39 32.83
C GLN A 527 -54.27 -87.48 33.57
N GLN A 528 -54.26 -86.18 33.27
CA GLN A 528 -55.14 -85.17 33.85
C GLN A 528 -56.60 -85.41 33.49
N PHE A 529 -56.99 -85.86 32.30
CA PHE A 529 -58.40 -86.18 32.03
C PHE A 529 -58.91 -87.38 32.85
N LYS A 530 -58.03 -88.24 33.37
CA LYS A 530 -58.39 -89.30 34.34
C LYS A 530 -58.49 -88.75 35.77
N GLU A 531 -57.68 -87.77 36.15
CA GLU A 531 -57.69 -87.16 37.49
C GLU A 531 -58.70 -86.00 37.63
N GLU A 532 -58.93 -85.22 36.58
CA GLU A 532 -59.88 -84.11 36.51
C GLU A 532 -61.32 -84.59 36.63
N LEU A 533 -61.64 -85.82 36.18
CA LEU A 533 -62.96 -86.41 36.37
C LEU A 533 -63.25 -86.69 37.85
N ALA A 534 -62.20 -86.91 38.66
CA ALA A 534 -62.29 -87.05 40.12
C ALA A 534 -62.15 -85.70 40.86
N LEU A 535 -61.37 -84.75 40.33
CA LEU A 535 -61.10 -83.45 40.96
C LEU A 535 -62.16 -82.38 40.66
N LYS A 536 -62.82 -82.39 39.49
CA LYS A 536 -63.89 -81.41 39.16
C LYS A 536 -65.09 -81.51 40.12
N THR A 537 -65.32 -82.67 40.73
CA THR A 537 -66.30 -82.88 41.80
C THR A 537 -65.92 -82.18 43.12
N ARG A 538 -64.64 -81.88 43.36
CA ARG A 538 -64.15 -81.17 44.56
C ARG A 538 -63.84 -79.68 44.31
N LYS A 539 -63.44 -79.30 43.10
CA LYS A 539 -62.88 -77.96 42.82
C LYS A 539 -63.93 -76.83 42.68
N CYS A 540 -65.18 -77.16 42.35
CA CYS A 540 -66.28 -76.17 42.28
C CYS A 540 -66.53 -75.42 43.60
N GLN A 541 -66.03 -75.92 44.74
CA GLN A 541 -66.20 -75.28 46.05
C GLN A 541 -65.03 -74.33 46.43
N THR A 542 -63.88 -74.41 45.76
CA THR A 542 -62.69 -73.60 46.09
C THR A 542 -62.55 -72.36 45.23
N ASP A 543 -62.92 -72.43 43.95
CA ASP A 543 -62.55 -71.42 42.95
C ASP A 543 -63.29 -70.08 43.14
N THR A 544 -64.40 -70.06 43.88
CA THR A 544 -65.14 -68.86 44.29
C THR A 544 -64.35 -67.92 45.20
N SER A 545 -63.29 -68.42 45.86
CA SER A 545 -62.49 -67.66 46.84
C SER A 545 -61.27 -66.95 46.22
N GLN A 546 -60.58 -67.59 45.29
CA GLN A 546 -59.28 -67.11 44.77
C GLN A 546 -59.42 -65.95 43.77
N TYR A 547 -60.55 -65.86 43.06
CA TYR A 547 -60.82 -64.81 42.06
C TYR A 547 -60.78 -63.39 42.65
N LYS A 548 -61.11 -63.21 43.94
CA LYS A 548 -61.11 -61.89 44.60
C LYS A 548 -59.69 -61.32 44.79
N VAL A 549 -58.72 -62.16 45.18
CA VAL A 549 -57.35 -61.72 45.53
C VAL A 549 -56.53 -61.32 44.29
N LEU A 550 -56.72 -62.00 43.15
CA LEU A 550 -55.97 -61.70 41.92
C LEU A 550 -56.39 -60.36 41.29
N LYS A 551 -57.66 -59.96 41.46
CA LYS A 551 -58.19 -58.70 40.92
C LYS A 551 -57.55 -57.46 41.57
N GLU A 552 -57.21 -57.53 42.85
CA GLU A 552 -56.57 -56.43 43.60
C GLU A 552 -55.06 -56.29 43.36
N ARG A 553 -54.37 -57.37 42.97
CA ARG A 553 -52.95 -57.29 42.57
C ARG A 553 -52.78 -56.67 41.19
N LEU A 554 -53.70 -56.95 40.27
CA LEU A 554 -53.69 -56.40 38.91
C LEU A 554 -53.87 -54.87 38.87
N THR A 555 -54.72 -54.32 39.75
CA THR A 555 -54.94 -52.85 39.82
C THR A 555 -53.71 -52.11 40.33
N LYS A 556 -53.04 -52.61 41.37
CA LYS A 556 -51.82 -52.01 41.93
C LYS A 556 -50.65 -52.04 40.93
N ALA A 557 -50.48 -53.13 40.19
CA ALA A 557 -49.45 -53.21 39.15
C ALA A 557 -49.69 -52.21 38.01
N ARG A 558 -50.95 -52.00 37.61
CA ARG A 558 -51.31 -51.00 36.58
C ARG A 558 -51.04 -49.55 37.03
N GLN A 559 -51.27 -49.24 38.30
CA GLN A 559 -50.94 -47.92 38.87
C GLN A 559 -49.43 -47.64 38.79
N LEU A 560 -48.59 -48.57 39.30
CA LEU A 560 -47.13 -48.43 39.24
C LEU A 560 -46.57 -48.25 37.81
N VAL A 561 -47.14 -48.94 36.82
CA VAL A 561 -46.76 -48.78 35.42
C VAL A 561 -47.16 -47.40 34.89
N ASN A 562 -48.37 -46.92 35.20
CA ASN A 562 -48.84 -45.60 34.78
C ASN A 562 -48.03 -44.46 35.42
N ASP A 563 -47.67 -44.59 36.69
CA ASP A 563 -46.85 -43.60 37.40
C ASP A 563 -45.43 -43.55 36.82
N SER A 564 -44.86 -44.73 36.51
CA SER A 564 -43.53 -44.85 35.89
C SER A 564 -43.49 -44.31 34.46
N THR A 565 -44.53 -44.54 33.64
CA THR A 565 -44.61 -43.97 32.29
C THR A 565 -44.83 -42.46 32.30
N ALA A 566 -45.63 -41.94 33.25
CA ALA A 566 -45.77 -40.50 33.44
C ALA A 566 -44.44 -39.82 33.82
N GLY A 567 -43.63 -40.45 34.70
CA GLY A 567 -42.29 -39.98 35.05
C GLY A 567 -41.30 -40.03 33.87
N PHE A 568 -41.36 -41.08 33.05
CA PHE A 568 -40.56 -41.18 31.82
C PHE A 568 -40.95 -40.10 30.80
N ASP A 569 -42.24 -39.87 30.58
CA ASP A 569 -42.71 -38.83 29.66
C ASP A 569 -42.39 -37.41 30.17
N ALA A 570 -42.30 -37.18 31.49
CA ALA A 570 -41.85 -35.91 32.05
C ALA A 570 -40.36 -35.67 31.74
N THR A 571 -39.49 -36.63 32.10
CA THR A 571 -38.04 -36.54 31.86
C THR A 571 -37.69 -36.48 30.36
N LYS A 572 -38.45 -37.17 29.50
CA LYS A 572 -38.31 -37.07 28.04
C LYS A 572 -38.59 -35.66 27.53
N ARG A 573 -39.69 -35.02 27.97
CA ARG A 573 -40.02 -33.63 27.59
C ARG A 573 -38.97 -32.62 28.08
N GLU A 574 -38.36 -32.88 29.23
CA GLU A 574 -37.26 -32.06 29.76
C GLU A 574 -35.97 -32.23 28.93
N GLY A 575 -35.62 -33.47 28.54
CA GLY A 575 -34.54 -33.73 27.59
C GLY A 575 -34.77 -33.12 26.21
N GLU A 576 -36.03 -33.08 25.73
CA GLU A 576 -36.40 -32.40 24.48
C GLU A 576 -36.23 -30.87 24.57
N ARG A 577 -36.49 -30.25 25.75
CA ARG A 577 -36.21 -28.82 25.99
C ARG A 577 -34.72 -28.53 26.02
N ILE A 578 -33.94 -29.27 26.82
CA ILE A 578 -32.47 -29.13 26.88
C ILE A 578 -31.84 -29.33 25.50
N GLY A 579 -32.37 -30.28 24.70
CA GLY A 579 -31.95 -30.49 23.31
C GLY A 579 -32.31 -29.36 22.34
N GLN A 580 -33.31 -28.52 22.65
CA GLN A 580 -33.59 -27.28 21.91
C GLN A 580 -32.65 -26.16 22.35
N ASP A 581 -32.41 -26.01 23.65
CA ASP A 581 -31.51 -24.98 24.20
C ASP A 581 -30.08 -25.17 23.71
N ILE A 582 -29.57 -26.41 23.70
CA ILE A 582 -28.26 -26.75 23.11
C ILE A 582 -28.20 -26.35 21.62
N LYS A 583 -29.26 -26.57 20.84
CA LYS A 583 -29.31 -26.16 19.42
C LYS A 583 -29.33 -24.65 19.25
N GLN A 584 -29.92 -23.90 20.18
CA GLN A 584 -29.87 -22.44 20.17
C GLN A 584 -28.46 -21.94 20.52
N LEU A 585 -27.85 -22.48 21.58
CA LEU A 585 -26.49 -22.13 21.99
C LEU A 585 -25.45 -22.43 20.90
N VAL A 586 -25.56 -23.58 20.21
CA VAL A 586 -24.67 -23.91 19.07
C VAL A 586 -24.81 -22.91 17.92
N LYS A 587 -26.02 -22.41 17.63
CA LYS A 587 -26.21 -21.34 16.63
C LYS A 587 -25.55 -20.04 17.07
N VAL A 588 -25.71 -19.63 18.33
CA VAL A 588 -25.08 -18.43 18.87
C VAL A 588 -23.55 -18.53 18.80
N VAL A 589 -22.98 -19.70 19.10
CA VAL A 589 -21.52 -19.93 18.95
C VAL A 589 -21.10 -19.79 17.48
N GLN A 590 -21.83 -20.39 16.54
CA GLN A 590 -21.54 -20.26 15.09
C GLN A 590 -21.66 -18.80 14.60
N GLU A 591 -22.64 -18.05 15.10
CA GLU A 591 -22.79 -16.61 14.83
C GLU A 591 -21.63 -15.80 15.44
N CYS A 592 -21.17 -16.14 16.65
CA CYS A 592 -20.00 -15.52 17.27
C CYS A 592 -18.70 -15.84 16.50
N ASP A 593 -18.47 -17.08 16.10
CA ASP A 593 -17.27 -17.51 15.36
C ASP A 593 -17.20 -16.86 13.97
N THR A 594 -18.34 -16.77 13.27
CA THR A 594 -18.42 -16.08 11.98
C THR A 594 -18.19 -14.57 12.13
N ASN A 595 -18.76 -13.93 13.15
CA ASN A 595 -18.50 -12.52 13.46
C ASN A 595 -17.02 -12.26 13.87
N LEU A 596 -16.40 -13.17 14.61
CA LEU A 596 -15.00 -13.06 15.00
C LEU A 596 -14.07 -13.20 13.78
N SER A 597 -14.38 -14.14 12.87
CA SER A 597 -13.66 -14.32 11.61
C SER A 597 -13.77 -13.08 10.69
N THR A 598 -14.96 -12.48 10.57
CA THR A 598 -15.12 -11.24 9.79
C THR A 598 -14.34 -10.08 10.41
N GLN A 599 -14.37 -9.90 11.73
CA GLN A 599 -13.59 -8.87 12.42
C GLN A 599 -12.08 -9.06 12.27
N GLN A 600 -11.58 -10.30 12.32
CA GLN A 600 -10.16 -10.60 12.05
C GLN A 600 -9.77 -10.26 10.60
N HIS A 601 -10.63 -10.57 9.63
CA HIS A 601 -10.39 -10.22 8.24
C HIS A 601 -10.41 -8.69 8.01
N GLU A 602 -11.36 -7.98 8.63
CA GLU A 602 -11.39 -6.51 8.62
C GLU A 602 -10.13 -5.91 9.25
N PHE A 603 -9.68 -6.43 10.40
CA PHE A 603 -8.44 -5.97 11.05
C PHE A 603 -7.21 -6.17 10.15
N LEU A 604 -7.06 -7.33 9.51
CA LEU A 604 -5.98 -7.59 8.56
C LEU A 604 -6.05 -6.64 7.35
N LYS A 605 -7.25 -6.38 6.82
CA LYS A 605 -7.45 -5.37 5.76
C LYS A 605 -7.05 -3.98 6.22
N MET A 606 -7.41 -3.57 7.43
CA MET A 606 -7.01 -2.28 8.01
C MET A 606 -5.50 -2.18 8.26
N SER A 607 -4.83 -3.26 8.65
CA SER A 607 -3.36 -3.28 8.76
C SER A 607 -2.72 -3.11 7.39
N ASN A 608 -3.19 -3.85 6.37
CA ASN A 608 -2.68 -3.71 5.00
C ASN A 608 -2.94 -2.31 4.42
N GLU A 609 -4.10 -1.69 4.70
CA GLU A 609 -4.38 -0.29 4.36
C GLU A 609 -3.40 0.67 5.07
N ARG A 610 -3.14 0.47 6.37
CA ARG A 610 -2.15 1.27 7.13
C ARG A 610 -0.75 1.13 6.54
N ASP A 611 -0.32 -0.09 6.24
CA ASP A 611 1.05 -0.39 5.82
C ASP A 611 1.31 0.08 4.37
N THR A 612 0.30 -0.01 3.49
CA THR A 612 0.37 0.59 2.15
C THR A 612 0.36 2.12 2.19
N LEU A 613 -0.43 2.75 3.07
CA LEU A 613 -0.39 4.20 3.29
C LEU A 613 0.94 4.66 3.89
N ALA A 614 1.52 3.91 4.83
CA ALA A 614 2.84 4.19 5.39
C ALA A 614 3.93 4.14 4.31
N ALA A 615 3.92 3.10 3.45
CA ALA A 615 4.83 3.01 2.32
C ALA A 615 4.64 4.14 1.29
N GLN A 616 3.41 4.61 1.06
CA GLN A 616 3.13 5.77 0.22
C GLN A 616 3.64 7.08 0.85
N LEU A 617 3.46 7.27 2.16
CA LEU A 617 3.95 8.44 2.89
C LEU A 617 5.48 8.53 2.89
N ILE A 618 6.18 7.40 3.07
CA ILE A 618 7.65 7.33 2.97
C ILE A 618 8.08 7.80 1.56
N ARG A 619 7.53 7.20 0.49
CA ARG A 619 7.84 7.61 -0.89
C ARG A 619 7.55 9.08 -1.16
N ARG A 620 6.48 9.64 -0.61
CA ARG A 620 6.15 11.07 -0.77
C ARG A 620 7.10 11.98 0.00
N ASN A 621 7.62 11.55 1.15
CA ASN A 621 8.70 12.25 1.84
C ASN A 621 10.02 12.16 1.06
N ASP A 622 10.33 11.02 0.46
CA ASP A 622 11.53 10.86 -0.40
C ASP A 622 11.43 11.76 -1.65
N GLU A 623 10.28 11.80 -2.31
CA GLU A 623 9.98 12.73 -3.42
C GLU A 623 10.12 14.20 -2.98
N LEU A 624 9.61 14.58 -1.80
CA LEU A 624 9.78 15.92 -1.25
C LEU A 624 11.25 16.24 -0.95
N GLY A 625 12.02 15.30 -0.40
CA GLY A 625 13.46 15.45 -0.19
C GLY A 625 14.23 15.71 -1.48
N LEU A 626 13.91 14.94 -2.55
CA LEU A 626 14.47 15.16 -3.88
C LEU A 626 14.10 16.54 -4.45
N LEU A 627 12.86 16.99 -4.26
CA LEU A 627 12.41 18.33 -4.69
C LEU A 627 13.10 19.45 -3.91
N TYR A 628 13.33 19.29 -2.61
CA TYR A 628 14.09 20.27 -1.81
C TYR A 628 15.55 20.36 -2.26
N GLU A 629 16.21 19.24 -2.55
CA GLU A 629 17.59 19.26 -3.03
C GLU A 629 17.68 19.83 -4.46
N GLN A 630 16.70 19.55 -5.33
CA GLN A 630 16.58 20.22 -6.63
C GLN A 630 16.39 21.74 -6.48
N LEU A 631 15.52 22.18 -5.57
CA LEU A 631 15.30 23.61 -5.28
C LEU A 631 16.61 24.27 -4.77
N ARG A 632 17.34 23.59 -3.89
CA ARG A 632 18.63 24.04 -3.35
C ARG A 632 19.68 24.19 -4.44
N LEU A 633 19.80 23.21 -5.35
CA LEU A 633 20.72 23.27 -6.49
C LEU A 633 20.34 24.37 -7.48
N LEU A 634 19.04 24.53 -7.78
CA LEU A 634 18.55 25.64 -8.60
C LEU A 634 18.85 26.99 -7.95
N GLN A 635 18.63 27.15 -6.65
CA GLN A 635 18.95 28.38 -5.93
C GLN A 635 20.46 28.68 -5.96
N ALA A 636 21.32 27.67 -5.79
CA ALA A 636 22.77 27.83 -5.91
C ALA A 636 23.16 28.30 -7.33
N THR A 637 22.69 27.62 -8.37
CA THR A 637 22.99 28.02 -9.77
C THR A 637 22.44 29.40 -10.14
N VAL A 638 21.32 29.84 -9.57
CA VAL A 638 20.82 31.22 -9.72
C VAL A 638 21.76 32.20 -9.03
N ASN A 639 22.17 31.94 -7.79
CA ASN A 639 23.07 32.81 -7.04
C ASN A 639 24.45 32.95 -7.75
N ASP A 640 25.00 31.85 -8.25
CA ASP A 640 26.24 31.82 -9.03
C ASP A 640 26.09 32.59 -10.35
N GLY A 641 24.96 32.42 -11.03
CA GLY A 641 24.61 33.16 -12.25
C GLY A 641 24.46 34.67 -12.01
N GLU A 642 23.86 35.08 -10.89
CA GLU A 642 23.77 36.48 -10.49
C GLU A 642 25.13 37.08 -10.13
N ALA A 643 26.02 36.32 -9.49
CA ALA A 643 27.38 36.74 -9.20
C ALA A 643 28.17 36.96 -10.50
N ALA A 644 28.17 35.97 -11.39
CA ALA A 644 28.82 36.08 -12.70
C ALA A 644 28.22 37.22 -13.57
N TYR A 645 26.91 37.50 -13.44
CA TYR A 645 26.28 38.63 -14.10
C TYR A 645 26.74 39.98 -13.52
N ARG A 646 26.88 40.08 -12.19
CA ARG A 646 27.44 41.27 -11.52
C ARG A 646 28.88 41.54 -11.96
N ASP A 647 29.73 40.51 -12.00
CA ASP A 647 31.11 40.62 -12.50
C ASP A 647 31.15 41.18 -13.93
N ARG A 648 30.25 40.72 -14.80
CA ARG A 648 30.14 41.23 -16.18
C ARG A 648 29.61 42.66 -16.28
N LEU A 649 28.77 43.11 -15.35
CA LEU A 649 28.39 44.52 -15.26
C LEU A 649 29.57 45.39 -14.84
N ASP A 650 30.44 44.92 -13.95
CA ASP A 650 31.63 45.65 -13.52
C ASP A 650 32.74 45.65 -14.59
N ASP A 651 32.94 44.55 -15.34
CA ASP A 651 33.74 44.54 -16.57
C ASP A 651 33.25 45.60 -17.56
N LEU A 652 31.93 45.67 -17.81
CA LEU A 652 31.34 46.65 -18.73
C LEU A 652 31.51 48.09 -18.24
N ARG A 653 31.39 48.35 -16.93
CA ARG A 653 31.69 49.66 -16.33
C ARG A 653 33.16 50.03 -16.55
N LEU A 654 34.08 49.10 -16.32
CA LEU A 654 35.52 49.34 -16.44
C LEU A 654 35.96 49.50 -17.91
N LEU A 655 35.34 48.78 -18.85
CA LEU A 655 35.49 48.98 -20.28
C LEU A 655 34.93 50.33 -20.76
N ASN A 656 33.78 50.76 -20.24
CA ASN A 656 33.23 52.09 -20.53
C ASN A 656 34.14 53.21 -20.03
N LEU A 657 34.71 53.09 -18.82
CA LEU A 657 35.70 54.04 -18.30
C LEU A 657 36.95 54.10 -19.19
N LYS A 658 37.51 52.95 -19.59
CA LYS A 658 38.65 52.89 -20.54
C LYS A 658 38.30 53.45 -21.92
N SER A 659 37.09 53.20 -22.43
CA SER A 659 36.62 53.76 -23.70
C SER A 659 36.54 55.29 -23.64
N ASN A 660 35.97 55.84 -22.56
CA ASN A 660 35.92 57.27 -22.32
C ASN A 660 37.32 57.89 -22.15
N GLU A 661 38.23 57.20 -21.47
CA GLU A 661 39.63 57.63 -21.34
C GLU A 661 40.33 57.67 -22.70
N ILE A 662 40.22 56.61 -23.52
CA ILE A 662 40.79 56.55 -24.86
C ILE A 662 40.17 57.62 -25.78
N GLN A 663 38.87 57.88 -25.67
CA GLN A 663 38.22 58.98 -26.38
C GLN A 663 38.80 60.34 -25.95
N HIS A 664 39.00 60.57 -24.65
CA HIS A 664 39.60 61.81 -24.16
C HIS A 664 41.06 61.97 -24.61
N GLN A 665 41.86 60.91 -24.51
CA GLN A 665 43.24 60.87 -25.02
C GLN A 665 43.29 61.12 -26.53
N SER A 666 42.35 60.56 -27.30
CA SER A 666 42.21 60.78 -28.75
C SER A 666 41.89 62.26 -29.08
N VAL A 667 40.95 62.88 -28.36
CA VAL A 667 40.63 64.31 -28.50
C VAL A 667 41.85 65.17 -28.15
N LEU A 668 42.56 64.87 -27.05
CA LEU A 668 43.80 65.56 -26.68
C LEU A 668 44.91 65.40 -27.73
N ALA A 669 45.08 64.20 -28.29
CA ALA A 669 46.02 63.93 -29.36
C ALA A 669 45.63 64.68 -30.65
N GLN A 670 44.34 64.79 -30.97
CA GLN A 670 43.85 65.55 -32.12
C GLN A 670 44.08 67.07 -31.95
N VAL A 671 43.88 67.61 -30.74
CA VAL A 671 44.19 69.00 -30.41
C VAL A 671 45.70 69.26 -30.51
N ARG A 672 46.54 68.39 -29.92
CA ARG A 672 48.00 68.45 -30.07
C ARG A 672 48.44 68.36 -31.54
N GLY A 673 47.82 67.47 -32.32
CA GLY A 673 48.05 67.32 -33.75
C GLY A 673 47.71 68.58 -34.55
N ARG A 674 46.62 69.29 -34.22
CA ARG A 674 46.29 70.60 -34.81
C ARG A 674 47.34 71.67 -34.47
N VAL A 675 47.84 71.70 -33.23
CA VAL A 675 48.94 72.60 -32.85
C VAL A 675 50.22 72.27 -33.62
N VAL A 676 50.58 70.99 -33.76
CA VAL A 676 51.74 70.54 -34.54
C VAL A 676 51.58 70.84 -36.03
N ALA A 677 50.37 70.74 -36.60
CA ALA A 677 50.10 71.16 -37.97
C ALA A 677 50.30 72.67 -38.12
N ALA A 678 49.73 73.48 -37.23
CA ALA A 678 49.88 74.94 -37.25
C ALA A 678 51.33 75.39 -37.04
N THR A 679 52.12 74.75 -36.17
CA THR A 679 53.55 75.06 -36.03
C THR A 679 54.36 74.57 -37.24
N LYS A 680 54.01 73.44 -37.84
CA LYS A 680 54.64 72.96 -39.09
C LYS A 680 54.32 73.89 -40.27
N ASP A 681 53.12 74.46 -40.34
CA ASP A 681 52.75 75.42 -41.38
C ASP A 681 53.38 76.79 -41.14
N ARG A 682 53.45 77.28 -39.89
CA ARG A 682 54.28 78.45 -39.53
C ARG A 682 55.77 78.23 -39.79
N LEU A 683 56.27 77.00 -39.61
CA LEU A 683 57.65 76.65 -39.94
C LEU A 683 57.86 76.64 -41.46
N LYS A 684 56.94 76.09 -42.26
CA LYS A 684 56.96 76.21 -43.73
C LYS A 684 56.85 77.66 -44.18
N GLU A 685 56.05 78.48 -43.51
CA GLU A 685 55.89 79.91 -43.77
C GLU A 685 57.20 80.64 -43.47
N LYS A 686 57.83 80.43 -42.31
CA LYS A 686 59.14 81.00 -42.00
C LYS A 686 60.27 80.43 -42.86
N GLN A 687 60.20 79.17 -43.29
CA GLN A 687 61.11 78.61 -44.29
C GLN A 687 60.87 79.24 -45.67
N ARG A 688 59.62 79.56 -46.03
CA ARG A 688 59.32 80.34 -47.24
C ARG A 688 59.77 81.79 -47.12
N ASP A 689 59.61 82.44 -45.98
CA ASP A 689 60.14 83.79 -45.74
C ASP A 689 61.66 83.78 -45.87
N VAL A 690 62.35 82.82 -45.25
CA VAL A 690 63.81 82.65 -45.39
C VAL A 690 64.18 82.34 -46.83
N LEU A 691 63.45 81.47 -47.54
CA LEU A 691 63.68 81.19 -48.96
C LEU A 691 63.32 82.38 -49.86
N LEU A 692 62.38 83.25 -49.48
CA LEU A 692 61.99 84.47 -50.21
C LEU A 692 62.95 85.62 -49.94
N GLU A 693 63.54 85.70 -48.76
CA GLU A 693 64.62 86.64 -48.46
C GLU A 693 65.93 86.16 -49.08
N GLN A 694 66.23 84.86 -49.05
CA GLN A 694 67.32 84.26 -49.82
C GLN A 694 67.10 84.41 -51.33
N ALA A 695 65.87 84.23 -51.83
CA ALA A 695 65.53 84.47 -53.23
C ALA A 695 65.41 85.95 -53.57
N ARG A 696 65.20 86.86 -52.61
CA ARG A 696 65.35 88.31 -52.83
C ARG A 696 66.80 88.69 -52.94
N VAL A 697 67.66 88.19 -52.05
CA VAL A 697 69.10 88.40 -52.13
C VAL A 697 69.67 87.78 -53.42
N ALA A 698 69.18 86.60 -53.81
CA ALA A 698 69.56 85.95 -55.07
C ALA A 698 68.94 86.62 -56.30
N ALA A 699 67.68 87.08 -56.26
CA ALA A 699 67.07 87.78 -57.40
C ALA A 699 67.62 89.20 -57.56
N LEU A 700 67.94 89.91 -56.47
CA LEU A 700 68.68 91.18 -56.54
C LEU A 700 70.12 90.98 -57.06
N ALA A 701 70.68 89.76 -56.95
CA ALA A 701 71.94 89.39 -57.59
C ALA A 701 71.76 88.92 -59.05
N GLU A 702 70.73 88.14 -59.39
CA GLU A 702 70.43 87.68 -60.75
C GLU A 702 69.89 88.81 -61.64
N GLU A 703 69.11 89.77 -61.11
CA GLU A 703 68.70 90.99 -61.83
C GLU A 703 69.91 91.90 -62.15
N LEU A 704 71.06 91.70 -61.49
CA LEU A 704 72.34 92.32 -61.82
C LEU A 704 73.19 91.51 -62.83
N GLU A 705 72.91 90.23 -63.05
CA GLU A 705 73.73 89.32 -63.89
C GLU A 705 73.04 88.77 -65.16
N ASN A 706 71.92 89.39 -65.56
CA ASN A 706 71.44 89.51 -66.94
C ASN A 706 70.59 88.34 -67.52
N SER A 707 70.11 88.59 -68.74
CA SER A 707 68.88 88.12 -69.38
C SER A 707 68.65 86.63 -69.62
N GLN A 708 67.37 86.25 -69.54
CA GLN A 708 66.69 85.07 -70.11
C GLN A 708 66.71 83.75 -69.33
N ASN A 709 65.92 83.69 -68.25
CA ASN A 709 65.40 82.43 -67.70
C ASN A 709 64.03 82.08 -68.29
N GLY A 710 64.04 81.49 -69.50
CA GLY A 710 62.84 81.00 -70.20
C GLY A 710 62.72 79.48 -70.17
N SER A 711 62.45 78.85 -69.03
CA SER A 711 62.12 77.41 -69.02
C SER A 711 61.41 76.82 -67.80
N ARG A 712 60.34 76.07 -68.13
CA ARG A 712 60.02 74.72 -67.62
C ARG A 712 59.59 74.57 -66.17
N TRP A 713 58.26 74.51 -66.01
CA TRP A 713 57.60 73.79 -64.92
C TRP A 713 58.07 72.32 -64.84
N ARG A 714 58.05 71.73 -63.65
CA ARG A 714 58.04 70.27 -63.46
C ARG A 714 56.87 69.86 -62.56
N ARG A 715 56.07 68.89 -63.02
CA ARG A 715 54.90 68.32 -62.31
C ARG A 715 55.36 67.20 -61.35
N VAL A 716 54.67 67.02 -60.23
CA VAL A 716 54.77 65.85 -59.34
C VAL A 716 53.44 65.08 -59.41
N GLY A 717 53.49 63.75 -59.37
CA GLY A 717 52.31 62.87 -59.55
C GLY A 717 51.93 62.06 -58.31
N GLY A 718 50.88 61.26 -58.47
CA GLY A 718 50.43 60.20 -57.56
C GLY A 718 49.64 59.15 -58.35
N THR A 719 49.53 57.94 -57.80
CA THR A 719 48.85 56.78 -58.43
C THR A 719 47.68 56.29 -57.59
N GLU A 720 46.62 55.82 -58.27
CA GLU A 720 45.40 55.27 -57.66
C GLU A 720 45.51 53.75 -57.42
N PRO A 721 44.79 53.19 -56.42
CA PRO A 721 44.76 51.74 -56.17
C PRO A 721 43.90 50.98 -57.19
N THR A 722 44.21 49.70 -57.41
CA THR A 722 43.72 48.93 -58.56
C THR A 722 42.46 48.09 -58.31
N MET A 723 41.69 47.86 -59.37
CA MET A 723 40.40 47.15 -59.41
C MET A 723 40.35 45.82 -58.63
N ALA A 724 41.46 45.08 -58.57
CA ALA A 724 41.55 43.80 -57.87
C ALA A 724 41.30 43.90 -56.35
N GLU A 725 41.65 45.03 -55.71
CA GLU A 725 41.41 45.24 -54.28
C GLU A 725 39.91 45.44 -53.97
N LEU A 726 39.17 46.02 -54.91
CA LEU A 726 37.72 46.23 -54.80
C LEU A 726 36.95 44.93 -55.00
N GLU A 727 37.32 44.11 -56.00
CA GLU A 727 36.69 42.80 -56.22
C GLU A 727 36.91 41.83 -55.06
N SER A 728 38.09 41.86 -54.45
CA SER A 728 38.40 41.06 -53.25
C SER A 728 37.48 41.44 -52.08
N LYS A 729 37.35 42.75 -51.79
CA LYS A 729 36.43 43.25 -50.76
C LYS A 729 34.97 42.90 -51.05
N MET A 730 34.52 42.98 -52.30
CA MET A 730 33.15 42.63 -52.68
C MET A 730 32.83 41.15 -52.39
N LYS A 731 33.75 40.23 -52.72
CA LYS A 731 33.59 38.79 -52.45
C LYS A 731 33.59 38.45 -50.95
N VAL A 732 34.37 39.16 -50.13
CA VAL A 732 34.33 39.00 -48.66
C VAL A 732 33.00 39.49 -48.08
N LEU A 733 32.50 40.65 -48.53
CA LEU A 733 31.22 41.20 -48.09
C LEU A 733 30.03 40.31 -48.47
N GLN A 734 30.02 39.74 -49.69
CA GLN A 734 28.98 38.81 -50.12
C GLN A 734 28.90 37.54 -49.25
N ARG A 735 30.04 36.95 -48.85
CA ARG A 735 30.06 35.81 -47.93
C ARG A 735 29.53 36.19 -46.54
N HIS A 736 29.95 37.34 -46.02
CA HIS A 736 29.48 37.83 -44.72
C HIS A 736 27.96 38.05 -44.69
N LEU A 737 27.39 38.53 -45.81
CA LEU A 737 25.96 38.79 -45.95
C LEU A 737 25.16 37.48 -46.02
N LEU A 738 25.68 36.45 -46.70
CA LEU A 738 25.11 35.10 -46.70
C LEU A 738 25.09 34.49 -45.28
N THR A 739 26.21 34.49 -44.56
CA THR A 739 26.27 33.98 -43.19
C THR A 739 25.31 34.71 -42.25
N LYS A 740 25.18 36.04 -42.39
CA LYS A 740 24.20 36.81 -41.61
C LYS A 740 22.75 36.52 -41.99
N SER A 741 22.45 36.22 -43.26
CA SER A 741 21.10 35.80 -43.67
C SER A 741 20.71 34.43 -43.09
N GLU A 742 21.65 33.48 -42.99
CA GLU A 742 21.42 32.19 -42.33
C GLU A 742 21.22 32.34 -40.81
N GLU A 743 21.95 33.25 -40.16
CA GLU A 743 21.75 33.57 -38.75
C GLU A 743 20.37 34.20 -38.50
N CYS A 744 19.90 35.13 -39.36
CA CYS A 744 18.55 35.67 -39.29
C CYS A 744 17.49 34.58 -39.44
N MET A 745 17.58 33.70 -40.44
CA MET A 745 16.62 32.59 -40.62
C MET A 745 16.57 31.66 -39.39
N LYS A 746 17.71 31.37 -38.76
CA LYS A 746 17.75 30.58 -37.51
C LYS A 746 17.05 31.31 -36.35
N GLN A 747 17.19 32.63 -36.27
CA GLN A 747 16.49 33.44 -35.27
C GLN A 747 14.98 33.56 -35.56
N GLU A 748 14.57 33.66 -36.82
CA GLU A 748 13.15 33.67 -37.24
C GLU A 748 12.46 32.34 -36.91
N MET A 749 13.08 31.19 -37.25
CA MET A 749 12.56 29.87 -36.86
C MET A 749 12.40 29.72 -35.34
N ALA A 750 13.40 30.17 -34.56
CA ALA A 750 13.32 30.16 -33.10
C ALA A 750 12.23 31.11 -32.58
N LEU A 751 11.98 32.24 -33.26
CA LEU A 751 10.90 33.16 -32.93
C LEU A 751 9.53 32.53 -33.20
N GLU A 752 9.34 31.85 -34.33
CA GLU A 752 8.10 31.13 -34.66
C GLU A 752 7.80 30.01 -33.66
N GLU A 753 8.80 29.21 -33.27
CA GLU A 753 8.65 28.20 -32.22
C GLU A 753 8.22 28.81 -30.87
N LYS A 754 8.82 29.94 -30.48
CA LYS A 754 8.44 30.64 -29.25
C LYS A 754 7.06 31.29 -29.32
N GLN A 755 6.68 31.85 -30.48
CA GLN A 755 5.33 32.40 -30.70
C GLN A 755 4.27 31.29 -30.65
N ARG A 756 4.54 30.14 -31.27
CA ARG A 756 3.68 28.96 -31.18
C ARG A 756 3.55 28.47 -29.74
N LEU A 757 4.65 28.37 -28.99
CA LEU A 757 4.63 27.99 -27.59
C LEU A 757 3.80 28.98 -26.74
N VAL A 758 3.91 30.29 -27.01
CA VAL A 758 3.09 31.32 -26.35
C VAL A 758 1.60 31.14 -26.68
N LEU A 759 1.24 30.84 -27.93
CA LEU A 759 -0.15 30.55 -28.33
C LEU A 759 -0.70 29.28 -27.67
N GLU A 760 0.11 28.21 -27.60
CA GLU A 760 -0.26 26.96 -26.91
C GLU A 760 -0.42 27.19 -25.39
N LEU A 761 0.46 27.99 -24.77
CA LEU A 761 0.34 28.39 -23.36
C LEU A 761 -0.84 29.34 -23.11
N GLN A 762 -1.16 30.25 -24.03
CA GLN A 762 -2.36 31.10 -23.95
C GLN A 762 -3.65 30.27 -24.12
N ALA A 763 -3.65 29.25 -24.99
CA ALA A 763 -4.74 28.30 -25.12
C ALA A 763 -4.92 27.41 -23.88
N MET A 764 -3.82 27.03 -23.22
CA MET A 764 -3.86 26.36 -21.92
C MET A 764 -4.38 27.28 -20.80
N SER A 765 -3.90 28.52 -20.77
CA SER A 765 -4.32 29.54 -19.80
C SER A 765 -5.80 29.89 -19.95
N SER A 766 -6.32 30.03 -21.17
CA SER A 766 -7.75 30.27 -21.42
C SER A 766 -8.65 29.07 -21.09
N ARG A 767 -8.09 27.87 -20.93
CA ARG A 767 -8.79 26.68 -20.40
C ARG A 767 -8.72 26.56 -18.88
N GLN A 768 -7.80 27.27 -18.24
CA GLN A 768 -7.75 27.41 -16.78
C GLN A 768 -8.70 28.53 -16.37
N HIS A 769 -9.78 28.17 -15.69
CA HIS A 769 -10.76 29.15 -15.24
C HIS A 769 -10.12 30.03 -14.16
N GLY A 770 -10.14 31.35 -14.36
CA GLY A 770 -9.48 32.32 -13.48
C GLY A 770 -10.00 32.29 -12.03
N PRO A 771 -9.29 32.93 -11.08
CA PRO A 771 -9.63 32.90 -9.66
C PRO A 771 -11.04 33.41 -9.35
N GLU A 772 -11.61 34.28 -10.19
CA GLU A 772 -13.02 34.70 -10.08
C GLU A 772 -14.00 33.54 -10.23
N VAL A 773 -13.74 32.57 -11.12
CA VAL A 773 -14.62 31.39 -11.28
C VAL A 773 -14.49 30.45 -10.09
N ALA A 774 -13.29 30.31 -9.50
CA ALA A 774 -13.09 29.57 -8.26
C ALA A 774 -13.79 30.25 -7.05
N GLN A 775 -13.83 31.59 -7.03
CA GLN A 775 -14.59 32.35 -6.04
C GLN A 775 -16.11 32.21 -6.26
N GLN A 776 -16.59 32.30 -7.50
CA GLN A 776 -17.99 32.06 -7.86
C GLN A 776 -18.43 30.62 -7.52
N LEU A 777 -17.58 29.61 -7.79
CA LEU A 777 -17.83 28.22 -7.36
C LEU A 777 -17.94 28.10 -5.84
N ASN A 778 -17.09 28.78 -5.07
CA ASN A 778 -17.21 28.81 -3.61
C ASN A 778 -18.50 29.50 -3.13
N VAL A 779 -18.95 30.57 -3.81
CA VAL A 779 -20.24 31.22 -3.53
C VAL A 779 -21.41 30.28 -3.85
N TYR A 780 -21.44 29.70 -5.06
CA TYR A 780 -22.45 28.72 -5.45
C TYR A 780 -22.45 27.47 -4.57
N GLN A 781 -21.29 27.02 -4.07
CA GLN A 781 -21.20 25.91 -3.12
C GLN A 781 -21.77 26.28 -1.74
N LYS A 782 -21.51 27.50 -1.24
CA LYS A 782 -22.13 28.02 -0.01
C LYS A 782 -23.64 28.20 -0.16
N ASP A 783 -24.10 28.67 -1.32
CA ASP A 783 -25.54 28.84 -1.56
C ASP A 783 -26.25 27.50 -1.83
N LEU A 784 -25.59 26.52 -2.45
CA LEU A 784 -26.05 25.13 -2.47
C LEU A 784 -26.13 24.53 -1.07
N GLN A 785 -25.16 24.78 -0.19
CA GLN A 785 -25.23 24.34 1.21
C GLN A 785 -26.42 24.98 1.95
N LYS A 786 -26.64 26.30 1.80
CA LYS A 786 -27.83 26.98 2.35
C LYS A 786 -29.14 26.42 1.78
N LYS A 787 -29.21 26.20 0.47
CA LYS A 787 -30.40 25.62 -0.20
C LYS A 787 -30.64 24.17 0.22
N HIS A 788 -29.58 23.40 0.44
CA HIS A 788 -29.68 22.03 0.95
C HIS A 788 -30.11 22.01 2.43
N ALA A 789 -29.65 22.95 3.25
CA ALA A 789 -30.15 23.14 4.62
C ALA A 789 -31.65 23.55 4.63
N GLN A 790 -32.05 24.49 3.76
CA GLN A 790 -33.47 24.86 3.57
C GLN A 790 -34.30 23.66 3.09
N MET A 791 -33.80 22.86 2.16
CA MET A 791 -34.46 21.61 1.73
C MET A 791 -34.57 20.58 2.85
N LYS A 792 -33.53 20.40 3.69
CA LYS A 792 -33.59 19.51 4.85
C LYS A 792 -34.63 20.00 5.86
N GLN A 793 -34.68 21.31 6.13
CA GLN A 793 -35.69 21.91 7.00
C GLN A 793 -37.10 21.69 6.44
N LYS A 794 -37.32 21.92 5.14
CA LYS A 794 -38.61 21.64 4.48
C LYS A 794 -38.95 20.14 4.41
N ALA A 795 -37.96 19.26 4.27
CA ALA A 795 -38.17 17.82 4.35
C ALA A 795 -38.55 17.39 5.78
N SER A 796 -37.95 17.96 6.83
CA SER A 796 -38.36 17.70 8.21
C SER A 796 -39.73 18.29 8.54
N GLU A 797 -40.06 19.49 8.05
CA GLU A 797 -41.42 20.06 8.17
C GLU A 797 -42.45 19.15 7.48
N ILE A 798 -42.18 18.71 6.25
CA ILE A 798 -43.04 17.75 5.53
C ILE A 798 -43.17 16.45 6.32
N ASN A 799 -42.08 15.88 6.83
CA ASN A 799 -42.12 14.63 7.60
C ASN A 799 -42.93 14.78 8.90
N MET A 800 -42.80 15.90 9.61
CA MET A 800 -43.63 16.21 10.79
C MET A 800 -45.11 16.39 10.44
N THR A 801 -45.44 17.04 9.31
CA THR A 801 -46.85 17.11 8.86
C THR A 801 -47.37 15.75 8.39
N ALA A 802 -46.50 14.87 7.88
CA ALA A 802 -46.85 13.51 7.49
C ALA A 802 -47.10 12.60 8.71
N THR A 803 -46.31 12.72 9.78
CA THR A 803 -46.58 12.00 11.04
C THR A 803 -47.85 12.52 11.71
N GLN A 804 -48.04 13.84 11.80
CA GLN A 804 -49.29 14.43 12.33
C GLN A 804 -50.52 14.01 11.52
N THR A 805 -50.45 13.96 10.18
CA THR A 805 -51.58 13.46 9.37
C THR A 805 -51.75 11.94 9.48
N ALA A 806 -50.72 11.16 9.79
CA ALA A 806 -50.85 9.73 10.09
C ALA A 806 -51.49 9.49 11.47
N GLU A 807 -51.12 10.26 12.49
CA GLU A 807 -51.73 10.27 13.83
C GLU A 807 -53.21 10.65 13.74
N LEU A 808 -53.55 11.77 13.08
CA LEU A 808 -54.94 12.18 12.87
C LEU A 808 -55.75 11.13 12.07
N ARG A 809 -55.14 10.44 11.09
CA ARG A 809 -55.79 9.31 10.39
C ARG A 809 -56.03 8.12 11.30
N TYR A 810 -55.09 7.82 12.20
CA TYR A 810 -55.24 6.76 13.21
C TYR A 810 -56.34 7.11 14.22
N GLU A 811 -56.38 8.34 14.72
CA GLU A 811 -57.46 8.82 15.61
C GLU A 811 -58.82 8.78 14.93
N VAL A 812 -58.93 9.23 13.68
CA VAL A 812 -60.18 9.12 12.89
C VAL A 812 -60.58 7.65 12.70
N ALA A 813 -59.64 6.73 12.50
CA ALA A 813 -59.92 5.30 12.42
C ALA A 813 -60.35 4.70 13.78
N ARG A 814 -59.74 5.17 14.89
CA ARG A 814 -60.10 4.77 16.26
C ARG A 814 -61.51 5.23 16.61
N LEU A 815 -61.82 6.51 16.39
CA LEU A 815 -63.13 7.11 16.60
C LEU A 815 -64.21 6.46 15.71
N ARG A 816 -63.87 6.05 14.47
CA ARG A 816 -64.79 5.27 13.62
C ARG A 816 -65.10 3.90 14.22
N ARG A 817 -64.10 3.17 14.72
CA ARG A 817 -64.32 1.88 15.43
C ARG A 817 -65.13 2.06 16.70
N GLU A 818 -64.80 3.05 17.54
CA GLU A 818 -65.57 3.38 18.74
C GLU A 818 -67.04 3.68 18.39
N LEU A 819 -67.28 4.41 17.29
CA LEU A 819 -68.62 4.73 16.80
C LEU A 819 -69.35 3.53 16.18
N GLU A 820 -68.64 2.61 15.53
CA GLU A 820 -69.18 1.33 15.03
C GLU A 820 -69.52 0.37 16.18
N GLU A 821 -68.66 0.27 17.20
CA GLU A 821 -68.94 -0.48 18.43
C GLU A 821 -70.14 0.11 19.19
N MET A 822 -70.24 1.44 19.29
CA MET A 822 -71.39 2.10 19.92
C MET A 822 -72.67 1.89 19.10
N ARG A 823 -72.59 1.86 17.77
CA ARG A 823 -73.72 1.48 16.90
C ARG A 823 -74.12 0.02 17.10
N GLN A 824 -73.17 -0.91 17.24
CA GLN A 824 -73.46 -2.31 17.55
C GLN A 824 -74.09 -2.45 18.95
N LYS A 825 -73.50 -1.86 20.00
CA LYS A 825 -74.05 -1.85 21.36
C LYS A 825 -75.46 -1.25 21.40
N TYR A 826 -75.72 -0.19 20.64
CA TYR A 826 -77.06 0.40 20.49
C TYR A 826 -78.02 -0.52 19.73
N TYR A 827 -77.57 -1.16 18.64
CA TYR A 827 -78.39 -2.11 17.89
C TYR A 827 -78.74 -3.34 18.74
N ASP A 828 -77.78 -3.89 19.49
CA ASP A 828 -77.99 -5.01 20.42
C ASP A 828 -78.93 -4.62 21.57
N MET A 829 -78.80 -3.40 22.11
CA MET A 829 -79.79 -2.85 23.06
C MET A 829 -81.18 -2.72 22.43
N LYS A 830 -81.26 -2.25 21.19
CA LYS A 830 -82.54 -2.12 20.48
C LYS A 830 -83.16 -3.50 20.23
N VAL A 831 -82.41 -4.47 19.72
CA VAL A 831 -82.88 -5.85 19.52
C VAL A 831 -83.31 -6.50 20.84
N LYS A 832 -82.60 -6.24 21.95
CA LYS A 832 -83.01 -6.69 23.28
C LYS A 832 -84.32 -6.02 23.74
N ASN A 833 -84.48 -4.72 23.52
CA ASN A 833 -85.73 -4.01 23.83
C ASN A 833 -86.88 -4.46 22.92
N ASP A 834 -86.64 -4.64 21.62
CA ASP A 834 -87.63 -5.13 20.65
C ASP A 834 -88.04 -6.58 21.00
N ALA A 835 -87.13 -7.42 21.51
CA ALA A 835 -87.44 -8.76 22.04
C ALA A 835 -88.17 -8.73 23.40
N LEU A 836 -87.87 -7.76 24.27
CA LEU A 836 -88.62 -7.52 25.52
C LEU A 836 -90.04 -7.00 25.23
N LEU A 837 -90.21 -6.20 24.18
CA LEU A 837 -91.52 -5.76 23.70
C LEU A 837 -92.29 -6.91 23.02
N ALA A 838 -91.61 -7.77 22.25
CA ALA A 838 -92.22 -8.97 21.67
C ALA A 838 -92.73 -9.94 22.74
N SER A 839 -91.92 -10.21 23.77
CA SER A 839 -92.31 -11.06 24.91
C SER A 839 -93.32 -10.39 25.86
N ALA A 840 -93.47 -9.05 25.82
CA ALA A 840 -94.60 -8.37 26.45
C ALA A 840 -95.91 -8.50 25.63
N THR A 841 -95.82 -8.64 24.29
CA THR A 841 -97.00 -8.87 23.43
C THR A 841 -97.42 -10.35 23.33
N GLU A 842 -96.52 -11.30 23.53
CA GLU A 842 -96.86 -12.74 23.65
C GLU A 842 -97.49 -13.11 25.00
N ASN A 843 -97.59 -12.17 25.95
CA ASN A 843 -98.34 -12.33 27.20
C ASN A 843 -99.70 -11.60 27.20
N THR A 844 -100.19 -11.15 26.03
CA THR A 844 -101.50 -10.49 25.87
C THR A 844 -102.35 -11.03 24.72
N VAL A 845 -102.17 -12.32 24.37
CA VAL A 845 -103.11 -13.17 23.62
C VAL A 845 -103.15 -14.54 24.28
#